data_AF-A0A4R6L4X5-F1
#
_entry.id   AF-A0A4R6L4X5-F1
#
_cell.length_a   1.000
_cell.length_b   1.000
_cell.length_c   1.000
_cell.angle_alpha   90.00
_cell.angle_beta   90.00
_cell.angle_gamma   90.00
#
_symmetry.space_group_name_H-M   'P 1'
#
loop_
_entity.id
_entity.type
_entity.pdbx_description
1 polymer ?
#
loop_
_entity_poly.entity_id
_entity_poly.type
_entity_poly.pdbx_seq_one_letter_code
_entity_poly.pdbx_strand_id
1 'polypeptide(L)'
;MSYILYINGKRIRLADSKPIAQTKQVNDLAKFASRQTNFTNKFIATPCAENVRNLDRVGLVGNQSNLPYERAVVDLFDFDTGECLIYKGWGNITQTTDGKGYEIYVYDGNIDFYKAVEDLTLTDVGISDLNHIKNLANVVASFDGDLNYMYIIADYNGNNVTPTGALNIDYQLPSARSSYLWDRVFQYTGFTYSGSVFTSEKFLNHWMTFPKPVPTLEPIVSVITSQNSEIRQNTVAVPTGTGIEYVHYYYSVLWPSTFDDSYAVNNSTFTTIKTAGVFRIKATGSFSNNNTTSSFLTWTLKSSTDEIKETGSFDASINTANINAAVGDKLYLGSLVTGYISGSVNNPLSGSMTTTLDYLIGYDANFEEALLEFKAKDFVNEIMQAFGLTMFKDKYTNNVDFRSIKEIVQSDVIEDWSGKFNNRVSEKYIFSNYAQKNTFKYRYNDENVSYNDGFITVNNKNLATETPIVNSKIYSPERLKVFVVGLQLNSYKFWNKEIKDDNTVDYKELTGRYYFLRAKPHTFSEPIAIGSKSLNTETTVATIQREDYSRLNFQEIIYDNYGEIESLLDKSKTLEAEFNLKAKDVANFTFKNLIYVEQRASYFLVNKILSFIKGKPTKCEVIEVDYKKTLTPPENNPGTYITITDIELSGCNLIIHFDTDADLPANILVTGQPNSFGVIPPPTLPPNRYFNAVVDPVTNTIDVTVIAGGYWDFTLELTVPGVLSNHYLFENTMICEYVPPAPDLSFITITHLQTLSMNTTTNTRRVRVDFDTDLEIPNVITVDTYALDNFSIPQYITATSKYLEVDLPLVGSGPFGPVYIEWFLTLGYGTVFSQSVNVLINF
;
A
#
# COMPACT_ATOMS: atom_id res chain seq x y z
N MET A 1 39.43 -45.17 -7.99
CA MET A 1 38.99 -43.80 -7.66
C MET A 1 37.69 -43.54 -8.39
N SER A 2 36.59 -43.31 -7.68
CA SER A 2 35.26 -43.16 -8.32
C SER A 2 35.00 -41.74 -8.85
N TYR A 3 35.76 -40.74 -8.36
CA TYR A 3 35.56 -39.32 -8.68
C TYR A 3 36.88 -38.58 -8.89
N ILE A 4 36.83 -37.47 -9.63
CA ILE A 4 37.89 -36.47 -9.76
C ILE A 4 37.40 -35.18 -9.12
N LEU A 5 38.16 -34.67 -8.13
CA LEU A 5 37.86 -33.45 -7.42
C LEU A 5 38.86 -32.36 -7.79
N TYR A 6 38.35 -31.17 -8.10
CA TYR A 6 39.15 -29.95 -8.20
C TYR A 6 38.67 -28.94 -7.16
N ILE A 7 39.62 -28.29 -6.49
CA ILE A 7 39.36 -27.15 -5.60
C ILE A 7 40.20 -25.98 -6.11
N ASN A 8 39.56 -24.86 -6.42
CA ASN A 8 40.17 -23.68 -7.05
C ASN A 8 41.01 -24.06 -8.29
N GLY A 9 40.47 -24.95 -9.12
CA GLY A 9 41.13 -25.45 -10.33
C GLY A 9 42.30 -26.44 -10.10
N LYS A 10 42.65 -26.73 -8.85
CA LYS A 10 43.73 -27.67 -8.50
C LYS A 10 43.15 -29.04 -8.17
N ARG A 11 43.73 -30.09 -8.74
CA ARG A 11 43.30 -31.48 -8.48
C ARG A 11 43.59 -31.86 -7.03
N ILE A 12 42.59 -32.41 -6.36
CA ILE A 12 42.69 -32.89 -4.98
C ILE A 12 42.54 -34.40 -4.96
N ARG A 13 43.49 -35.08 -4.30
CA ARG A 13 43.47 -36.52 -4.11
C ARG A 13 42.52 -36.90 -2.98
N LEU A 14 41.52 -37.71 -3.31
CA LEU A 14 40.54 -38.22 -2.35
C LEU A 14 41.07 -39.45 -1.61
N ALA A 15 40.67 -39.62 -0.35
CA ALA A 15 40.94 -40.85 0.39
C ALA A 15 39.97 -41.97 -0.04
N ASP A 16 40.43 -43.23 -0.04
CA ASP A 16 39.62 -44.38 -0.46
C ASP A 16 38.54 -44.78 0.57
N SER A 17 38.51 -44.15 1.76
CA SER A 17 37.76 -44.63 2.92
C SER A 17 36.31 -44.15 3.01
N LYS A 18 35.94 -43.01 2.40
CA LYS A 18 34.57 -42.47 2.44
C LYS A 18 34.07 -42.08 1.05
N PRO A 19 32.94 -42.65 0.57
CA PRO A 19 32.33 -42.23 -0.69
C PRO A 19 31.74 -40.83 -0.54
N ILE A 20 31.83 -40.05 -1.63
CA ILE A 20 31.14 -38.77 -1.76
C ILE A 20 29.68 -39.06 -2.11
N ALA A 21 28.79 -38.74 -1.18
CA ALA A 21 27.35 -38.90 -1.28
C ALA A 21 26.71 -37.53 -1.56
N GLN A 22 25.91 -37.44 -2.62
CA GLN A 22 25.29 -36.19 -3.06
C GLN A 22 23.79 -36.19 -2.78
N THR A 23 23.30 -35.17 -2.09
CA THR A 23 21.89 -34.92 -1.90
C THR A 23 21.45 -33.78 -2.80
N LYS A 24 20.47 -34.03 -3.67
CA LYS A 24 19.84 -32.99 -4.51
C LYS A 24 18.46 -32.63 -3.98
N GLN A 25 18.16 -31.33 -3.93
CA GLN A 25 16.90 -30.75 -3.46
C GLN A 25 16.82 -29.27 -3.89
N VAL A 26 15.62 -28.78 -4.19
CA VAL A 26 15.40 -27.37 -4.56
C VAL A 26 14.20 -26.74 -3.83
N ASN A 27 13.18 -27.53 -3.55
CA ASN A 27 12.01 -27.09 -2.79
C ASN A 27 11.52 -28.27 -1.96
N ASP A 28 11.81 -28.25 -0.66
CA ASP A 28 11.22 -29.23 0.23
C ASP A 28 9.79 -28.79 0.47
N LEU A 29 8.82 -29.51 -0.08
CA LEU A 29 7.41 -29.20 0.12
C LEU A 29 7.03 -29.22 1.61
N ALA A 30 7.85 -29.78 2.52
CA ALA A 30 7.67 -29.69 3.97
C ALA A 30 8.10 -28.35 4.59
N LYS A 31 8.74 -27.45 3.81
CA LYS A 31 9.37 -26.21 4.31
C LYS A 31 9.23 -25.06 3.31
N PHE A 32 7.99 -24.59 3.10
CA PHE A 32 7.68 -23.47 2.19
C PHE A 32 8.41 -22.16 2.51
N ALA A 33 8.74 -21.90 3.77
CA ALA A 33 9.44 -20.69 4.19
C ALA A 33 10.95 -20.66 3.83
N SER A 34 11.57 -21.80 3.51
CA SER A 34 13.02 -21.86 3.31
C SER A 34 13.39 -22.69 2.09
N ARG A 35 14.06 -22.08 1.10
CA ARG A 35 14.58 -22.82 -0.05
C ARG A 35 15.81 -23.61 0.34
N GLN A 36 15.88 -24.84 -0.14
CA GLN A 36 16.96 -25.77 0.16
C GLN A 36 17.98 -25.76 -0.98
N THR A 37 19.23 -26.10 -0.66
CA THR A 37 20.33 -26.21 -1.63
C THR A 37 20.83 -27.66 -1.68
N ASN A 38 21.44 -28.05 -2.81
CA ASN A 38 22.13 -29.35 -2.91
C ASN A 38 23.36 -29.35 -1.99
N PHE A 39 23.70 -30.51 -1.45
CA PHE A 39 24.88 -30.66 -0.60
C PHE A 39 25.49 -32.05 -0.67
N THR A 40 26.76 -32.16 -0.30
CA THR A 40 27.43 -33.45 -0.09
C THR A 40 27.47 -33.82 1.38
N ASN A 41 27.64 -35.10 1.68
CA ASN A 41 28.18 -35.50 2.97
C ASN A 41 29.60 -34.91 3.17
N LYS A 42 30.07 -34.95 4.41
CA LYS A 42 31.48 -34.70 4.72
C LYS A 42 32.36 -35.86 4.24
N PHE A 43 33.34 -35.55 3.39
CA PHE A 43 34.31 -36.50 2.87
C PHE A 43 35.74 -36.02 3.15
N ILE A 44 36.73 -36.90 2.92
CA ILE A 44 38.13 -36.67 3.33
C ILE A 44 39.05 -36.63 2.11
N ALA A 45 39.83 -35.58 1.98
CA ALA A 45 40.98 -35.53 1.08
C ALA A 45 42.24 -36.04 1.77
N THR A 46 43.07 -36.82 1.06
CA THR A 46 44.27 -37.48 1.61
C THR A 46 45.33 -36.46 2.07
N PRO A 47 46.01 -36.67 3.21
CA PRO A 47 47.13 -35.81 3.63
C PRO A 47 48.42 -36.15 2.86
N CYS A 48 48.44 -35.94 1.54
CA CYS A 48 49.64 -36.11 0.72
C CYS A 48 50.30 -34.75 0.41
N ALA A 49 51.59 -34.76 0.06
CA ALA A 49 52.34 -33.54 -0.26
C ALA A 49 51.70 -32.69 -1.38
N GLU A 50 51.02 -33.35 -2.33
CA GLU A 50 50.27 -32.68 -3.39
C GLU A 50 49.06 -31.90 -2.83
N ASN A 51 48.22 -32.54 -2.01
CA ASN A 51 47.08 -31.86 -1.39
C ASN A 51 47.51 -30.78 -0.40
N VAL A 52 48.58 -31.02 0.38
CA VAL A 52 49.17 -29.99 1.25
C VAL A 52 49.55 -28.77 0.42
N ARG A 53 50.16 -28.94 -0.77
CA ARG A 53 50.49 -27.83 -1.65
C ARG A 53 49.24 -27.18 -2.27
N ASN A 54 48.29 -27.99 -2.72
CA ASN A 54 47.13 -27.51 -3.47
C ASN A 54 46.09 -26.81 -2.58
N LEU A 55 45.97 -27.25 -1.32
CA LEU A 55 45.16 -26.64 -0.26
C LEU A 55 45.94 -25.61 0.55
N ASP A 56 46.92 -24.95 -0.08
CA ASP A 56 47.66 -23.83 0.49
C ASP A 56 48.22 -24.08 1.90
N ARG A 57 48.74 -25.30 2.11
CA ARG A 57 49.41 -25.76 3.32
C ARG A 57 48.52 -25.76 4.57
N VAL A 58 47.19 -25.71 4.41
CA VAL A 58 46.23 -25.70 5.53
C VAL A 58 46.56 -26.82 6.54
N GLY A 59 46.47 -26.50 7.83
CA GLY A 59 46.74 -27.43 8.93
C GLY A 59 48.21 -27.63 9.30
N LEU A 60 49.17 -27.02 8.59
CA LEU A 60 50.57 -27.02 9.04
C LEU A 60 50.81 -25.96 10.11
N VAL A 61 51.63 -26.30 11.11
CA VAL A 61 52.03 -25.39 12.19
C VAL A 61 52.71 -24.15 11.60
N GLY A 62 52.25 -22.97 12.00
CA GLY A 62 52.78 -21.68 11.55
C GLY A 62 52.26 -21.19 10.20
N ASN A 63 51.33 -21.90 9.55
CA ASN A 63 50.70 -21.42 8.32
C ASN A 63 49.57 -20.41 8.58
N GLN A 64 49.38 -19.47 7.65
CA GLN A 64 48.35 -18.40 7.67
C GLN A 64 47.38 -18.51 6.49
N SER A 65 47.10 -19.73 5.99
CA SER A 65 46.20 -19.90 4.85
C SER A 65 44.77 -19.49 5.20
N ASN A 66 44.16 -18.71 4.31
CA ASN A 66 42.76 -18.30 4.41
C ASN A 66 41.78 -19.26 3.75
N LEU A 67 42.26 -20.34 3.11
CA LEU A 67 41.40 -21.24 2.33
C LEU A 67 40.18 -21.80 3.10
N PRO A 68 40.24 -22.11 4.40
CA PRO A 68 39.05 -22.54 5.17
C PRO A 68 38.04 -21.42 5.46
N TYR A 69 38.44 -20.16 5.31
CA TYR A 69 37.65 -18.97 5.66
C TYR A 69 37.11 -18.23 4.42
N GLU A 70 37.49 -18.66 3.22
CA GLU A 70 37.07 -18.08 1.95
C GLU A 70 36.29 -19.11 1.10
N ARG A 71 35.55 -18.64 0.09
CA ARG A 71 34.87 -19.53 -0.86
C ARG A 71 35.89 -20.33 -1.66
N ALA A 72 35.90 -21.65 -1.48
CA ALA A 72 36.64 -22.57 -2.33
C ALA A 72 35.72 -23.07 -3.46
N VAL A 73 36.10 -22.82 -4.72
CA VAL A 73 35.34 -23.26 -5.90
C VAL A 73 35.61 -24.74 -6.14
N VAL A 74 34.56 -25.55 -6.17
CA VAL A 74 34.68 -27.02 -6.28
C VAL A 74 34.03 -27.54 -7.55
N ASP A 75 34.80 -28.30 -8.33
CA ASP A 75 34.27 -29.12 -9.42
C ASP A 75 34.45 -30.60 -9.08
N LEU A 76 33.38 -31.38 -9.23
CA LEU A 76 33.37 -32.81 -8.99
C LEU A 76 32.93 -33.54 -10.25
N PHE A 77 33.78 -34.42 -10.76
CA PHE A 77 33.51 -35.23 -11.94
C PHE A 77 33.47 -36.71 -11.60
N ASP A 78 32.60 -37.45 -12.27
CA ASP A 78 32.66 -38.90 -12.29
C ASP A 78 33.90 -39.37 -13.07
N PHE A 79 34.71 -40.25 -12.47
CA PHE A 79 35.98 -40.67 -13.08
C PHE A 79 35.79 -41.49 -14.37
N ASP A 80 34.77 -42.37 -14.41
CA ASP A 80 34.61 -43.31 -15.53
C ASP A 80 33.82 -42.71 -16.69
N THR A 81 32.83 -41.86 -16.41
CA THR A 81 31.95 -41.28 -17.44
C THR A 81 32.35 -39.86 -17.83
N GLY A 82 33.15 -39.17 -17.03
CA GLY A 82 33.47 -37.75 -17.23
C GLY A 82 32.32 -36.78 -16.92
N GLU A 83 31.16 -37.29 -16.47
CA GLU A 83 30.00 -36.47 -16.13
C GLU A 83 30.35 -35.51 -14.98
N CYS A 84 30.11 -34.23 -15.19
CA CYS A 84 30.26 -33.22 -14.15
C CYS A 84 29.10 -33.37 -13.16
N LEU A 85 29.36 -33.71 -11.91
CA LEU A 85 28.32 -33.88 -10.89
C LEU A 85 28.04 -32.57 -10.17
N ILE A 86 29.12 -31.83 -9.83
CA ILE A 86 29.07 -30.50 -9.24
C ILE A 86 29.94 -29.59 -10.11
N TYR A 87 29.37 -28.46 -10.50
CA TYR A 87 30.06 -27.42 -11.27
C TYR A 87 30.13 -26.14 -10.43
N LYS A 88 31.35 -25.64 -10.18
CA LYS A 88 31.61 -24.43 -9.38
C LYS A 88 30.91 -24.37 -8.01
N GLY A 89 30.76 -25.52 -7.36
CA GLY A 89 30.14 -25.62 -6.05
C GLY A 89 30.89 -24.85 -4.97
N TRP A 90 30.18 -24.54 -3.88
CA TRP A 90 30.71 -23.85 -2.71
C TRP A 90 31.33 -24.86 -1.74
N GLY A 91 32.64 -25.02 -1.82
CA GLY A 91 33.42 -25.92 -0.96
C GLY A 91 33.74 -25.28 0.39
N ASN A 92 33.63 -26.11 1.44
CA ASN A 92 33.98 -25.74 2.81
C ASN A 92 34.95 -26.76 3.38
N ILE A 93 36.09 -26.29 3.91
CA ILE A 93 37.07 -27.11 4.62
C ILE A 93 36.84 -26.90 6.12
N THR A 94 36.28 -27.88 6.82
CA THR A 94 35.86 -27.70 8.22
C THR A 94 36.92 -28.08 9.23
N GLN A 95 37.76 -29.05 8.90
CA GLN A 95 38.70 -29.62 9.84
C GLN A 95 39.90 -30.22 9.12
N THR A 96 41.08 -30.01 9.68
CA THR A 96 42.28 -30.79 9.34
C THR A 96 42.63 -31.66 10.53
N THR A 97 42.98 -32.91 10.29
CA THR A 97 43.47 -33.81 11.33
C THR A 97 44.77 -34.45 10.89
N ASP A 98 45.80 -34.30 11.71
CA ASP A 98 47.13 -34.83 11.45
C ASP A 98 47.09 -36.33 11.12
N GLY A 99 47.70 -36.68 9.99
CA GLY A 99 47.72 -38.05 9.48
C GLY A 99 46.38 -38.59 8.94
N LYS A 100 45.24 -37.90 9.15
CA LYS A 100 43.92 -38.34 8.66
C LYS A 100 43.44 -37.58 7.41
N GLY A 101 43.82 -36.30 7.26
CA GLY A 101 43.50 -35.50 6.07
C GLY A 101 42.60 -34.29 6.34
N TYR A 102 41.93 -33.84 5.28
CA TYR A 102 41.10 -32.63 5.25
C TYR A 102 39.63 -33.00 5.11
N GLU A 103 38.78 -32.60 6.07
CA GLU A 103 37.33 -32.79 6.01
C GLU A 103 36.68 -31.67 5.19
N ILE A 104 35.96 -32.07 4.14
CA ILE A 104 35.38 -31.18 3.15
C ILE A 104 33.90 -31.52 2.94
N TYR A 105 33.07 -30.50 2.76
CA TYR A 105 31.73 -30.65 2.20
C TYR A 105 31.45 -29.55 1.17
N VAL A 106 30.50 -29.78 0.27
CA VAL A 106 30.22 -28.87 -0.86
C VAL A 106 28.73 -28.58 -0.93
N TYR A 107 28.36 -27.31 -1.07
CA TYR A 107 27.02 -26.88 -1.49
C TYR A 107 26.98 -26.62 -2.99
N ASP A 108 25.84 -26.86 -3.63
CA ASP A 108 25.59 -26.62 -5.06
C ASP A 108 24.12 -26.22 -5.28
N GLY A 109 23.81 -25.65 -6.45
CA GLY A 109 22.49 -25.21 -6.86
C GLY A 109 22.29 -23.73 -6.59
N ASN A 110 21.17 -23.39 -5.94
CA ASN A 110 20.78 -22.00 -5.68
C ASN A 110 21.64 -21.29 -4.61
N ILE A 111 22.57 -21.98 -3.92
CA ILE A 111 23.45 -21.37 -2.90
C ILE A 111 24.20 -20.15 -3.43
N ASP A 112 24.68 -20.18 -4.67
CA ASP A 112 25.46 -19.08 -5.24
C ASP A 112 24.63 -17.80 -5.35
N PHE A 113 23.37 -17.91 -5.77
CA PHE A 113 22.46 -16.77 -5.82
C PHE A 113 22.12 -16.28 -4.40
N TYR A 114 21.77 -17.19 -3.48
CA TYR A 114 21.44 -16.79 -2.11
C TYR A 114 22.61 -16.12 -1.39
N LYS A 115 23.83 -16.61 -1.57
CA LYS A 115 25.03 -15.96 -1.05
C LYS A 115 25.30 -14.61 -1.69
N ALA A 116 24.92 -14.42 -2.95
CA ALA A 116 25.04 -13.12 -3.61
C ALA A 116 24.07 -12.07 -3.06
N VAL A 117 22.90 -12.46 -2.53
CA VAL A 117 21.88 -11.54 -2.00
C VAL A 117 21.75 -11.51 -0.47
N GLU A 118 22.40 -12.43 0.25
CA GLU A 118 22.16 -12.66 1.68
C GLU A 118 22.46 -11.45 2.56
N ASP A 119 23.57 -10.77 2.31
CA ASP A 119 24.00 -9.64 3.14
C ASP A 119 23.53 -8.28 2.59
N LEU A 120 23.01 -8.27 1.36
CA LEU A 120 22.57 -7.07 0.65
C LEU A 120 21.19 -6.57 1.15
N THR A 121 21.05 -5.25 1.13
CA THR A 121 19.81 -4.50 1.28
C THR A 121 19.27 -4.12 -0.10
N LEU A 122 18.02 -3.65 -0.18
CA LEU A 122 17.50 -3.11 -1.44
C LEU A 122 18.22 -1.82 -1.88
N THR A 123 18.82 -1.09 -0.94
CA THR A 123 19.68 0.05 -1.26
C THR A 123 20.96 -0.38 -1.99
N ASP A 124 21.59 -1.46 -1.53
CA ASP A 124 22.86 -1.94 -2.10
C ASP A 124 22.77 -2.36 -3.57
N VAL A 125 21.57 -2.70 -4.06
CA VAL A 125 21.35 -3.13 -5.46
C VAL A 125 21.18 -1.97 -6.44
N GLY A 126 21.42 -0.73 -5.99
CA GLY A 126 21.48 0.46 -6.84
C GLY A 126 20.10 0.94 -7.27
N ILE A 127 19.36 1.52 -6.35
CA ILE A 127 17.97 1.99 -6.55
C ILE A 127 17.83 3.53 -6.53
N SER A 128 18.94 4.26 -6.67
CA SER A 128 18.98 5.73 -6.63
C SER A 128 18.05 6.42 -7.63
N ASP A 129 17.71 5.78 -8.75
CA ASP A 129 16.77 6.31 -9.74
C ASP A 129 15.32 6.42 -9.23
N LEU A 130 15.02 5.84 -8.06
CA LEU A 130 13.75 6.05 -7.35
C LEU A 130 13.75 7.35 -6.54
N ASN A 131 14.92 7.90 -6.19
CA ASN A 131 15.02 9.12 -5.41
C ASN A 131 14.54 10.31 -6.23
N HIS A 132 13.68 11.13 -5.65
CA HIS A 132 13.11 12.29 -6.33
C HIS A 132 12.62 13.34 -5.34
N ILE A 133 12.38 14.55 -5.84
CA ILE A 133 11.76 15.60 -5.05
C ILE A 133 10.24 15.33 -5.00
N LYS A 134 9.69 15.13 -3.82
CA LYS A 134 8.24 15.13 -3.58
C LYS A 134 7.71 16.55 -3.65
N ASN A 135 6.96 16.84 -4.69
CA ASN A 135 6.16 18.06 -4.85
C ASN A 135 4.93 17.74 -5.73
N LEU A 136 4.02 18.70 -5.85
CA LEU A 136 2.77 18.50 -6.59
C LEU A 136 2.99 18.07 -8.04
N ALA A 137 3.97 18.66 -8.72
CA ALA A 137 4.28 18.33 -10.11
C ALA A 137 4.71 16.86 -10.27
N ASN A 138 5.64 16.38 -9.44
CA ASN A 138 6.14 15.01 -9.52
C ASN A 138 5.11 13.97 -9.03
N VAL A 139 4.25 14.33 -8.07
CA VAL A 139 3.13 13.47 -7.67
C VAL A 139 2.17 13.25 -8.83
N VAL A 140 1.73 14.33 -9.48
CA VAL A 140 0.80 14.25 -10.62
C VAL A 140 1.44 13.54 -11.82
N ALA A 141 2.70 13.86 -12.14
CA ALA A 141 3.42 13.20 -13.24
C ALA A 141 3.59 11.69 -13.02
N SER A 142 3.55 11.21 -11.78
CA SER A 142 3.66 9.78 -11.49
C SER A 142 2.42 8.98 -11.89
N PHE A 143 1.28 9.63 -12.13
CA PHE A 143 0.04 8.95 -12.52
C PHE A 143 0.04 8.42 -13.96
N ASP A 144 0.95 8.92 -14.80
CA ASP A 144 1.08 8.54 -16.21
C ASP A 144 1.78 7.18 -16.42
N GLY A 145 2.27 6.53 -15.36
CA GLY A 145 2.71 5.13 -15.38
C GLY A 145 4.12 4.84 -15.94
N ASP A 146 4.82 5.84 -16.47
CA ASP A 146 6.15 5.68 -17.08
C ASP A 146 7.32 5.61 -16.07
N LEU A 147 7.06 5.86 -14.80
CA LEU A 147 8.08 5.91 -13.74
C LEU A 147 8.19 4.58 -12.98
N ASN A 148 9.39 4.31 -12.44
CA ASN A 148 9.65 3.17 -11.57
C ASN A 148 9.12 3.37 -10.14
N TYR A 149 8.64 4.57 -9.83
CA TYR A 149 7.87 4.88 -8.63
C TYR A 149 6.51 5.47 -9.02
N MET A 150 5.53 5.37 -8.12
CA MET A 150 4.21 5.95 -8.30
C MET A 150 3.64 6.42 -6.96
N TYR A 151 2.98 7.57 -6.93
CA TYR A 151 2.15 7.96 -5.79
C TYR A 151 0.78 7.33 -5.96
N ILE A 152 0.59 6.18 -5.32
CA ILE A 152 -0.69 5.48 -5.37
C ILE A 152 -1.58 6.05 -4.26
N ILE A 153 -2.70 6.66 -4.63
CA ILE A 153 -3.58 7.35 -3.70
C ILE A 153 -4.29 6.34 -2.80
N ALA A 154 -4.05 6.48 -1.50
CA ALA A 154 -4.63 5.66 -0.45
C ALA A 154 -4.89 6.49 0.82
N ASP A 155 -5.60 5.93 1.79
CA ASP A 155 -5.56 6.45 3.15
C ASP A 155 -4.30 5.93 3.83
N TYR A 156 -3.30 6.78 4.08
CA TYR A 156 -2.13 6.37 4.85
C TYR A 156 -2.29 6.59 6.37
N ASN A 157 -3.53 6.83 6.81
CA ASN A 157 -3.94 7.26 8.14
C ASN A 157 -3.39 8.65 8.53
N GLY A 158 -3.13 9.50 7.54
CA GLY A 158 -2.63 10.87 7.69
C GLY A 158 -3.73 11.94 7.66
N ASN A 159 -3.33 13.20 7.49
CA ASN A 159 -4.25 14.31 7.21
C ASN A 159 -4.49 14.41 5.71
N ASN A 160 -5.40 13.60 5.18
CA ASN A 160 -5.61 13.42 3.75
C ASN A 160 -6.26 14.62 3.04
N VAL A 161 -6.72 15.65 3.76
CA VAL A 161 -7.45 16.79 3.18
C VAL A 161 -6.78 18.10 3.59
N THR A 162 -6.55 19.00 2.63
CA THR A 162 -6.04 20.36 2.90
C THR A 162 -7.15 21.24 3.50
N PRO A 163 -6.82 22.41 4.08
CA PRO A 163 -7.84 23.36 4.54
C PRO A 163 -8.78 23.86 3.42
N THR A 164 -8.36 23.77 2.15
CA THR A 164 -9.15 24.11 0.96
C THR A 164 -10.06 22.97 0.47
N GLY A 165 -9.97 21.78 1.08
CA GLY A 165 -10.74 20.60 0.69
C GLY A 165 -10.08 19.72 -0.38
N ALA A 166 -8.86 20.03 -0.82
CA ALA A 166 -8.11 19.25 -1.79
C ALA A 166 -7.48 17.99 -1.15
N LEU A 167 -7.21 16.96 -1.97
CA LEU A 167 -6.41 15.81 -1.56
C LEU A 167 -5.01 16.28 -1.15
N ASN A 168 -4.62 16.03 0.09
CA ASN A 168 -3.35 16.48 0.63
C ASN A 168 -2.21 15.51 0.33
N ILE A 169 -1.35 15.86 -0.61
CA ILE A 169 -0.21 15.03 -1.03
C ILE A 169 0.86 14.91 0.06
N ASP A 170 0.88 15.79 1.07
CA ASP A 170 1.87 15.74 2.15
C ASP A 170 1.82 14.41 2.91
N TYR A 171 0.64 13.77 2.95
CA TYR A 171 0.39 12.48 3.58
C TYR A 171 0.26 11.31 2.58
N GLN A 172 0.55 11.54 1.30
CA GLN A 172 0.64 10.50 0.29
C GLN A 172 2.09 10.03 0.14
N LEU A 173 2.29 8.75 -0.14
CA LEU A 173 3.62 8.13 -0.20
C LEU A 173 3.90 7.56 -1.59
N PRO A 174 5.15 7.67 -2.09
CA PRO A 174 5.51 6.96 -3.31
C PRO A 174 5.60 5.46 -3.02
N SER A 175 5.43 4.65 -4.06
CA SER A 175 5.62 3.20 -4.03
C SER A 175 6.55 2.80 -5.18
N ALA A 176 7.49 1.91 -4.92
CA ALA A 176 8.42 1.39 -5.92
C ALA A 176 7.83 0.17 -6.64
N ARG A 177 8.04 0.10 -7.96
CA ARG A 177 7.58 -1.06 -8.75
C ARG A 177 8.40 -2.30 -8.38
N SER A 178 7.72 -3.39 -8.07
CA SER A 178 8.40 -4.62 -7.63
C SER A 178 9.19 -5.27 -8.77
N SER A 179 8.72 -5.16 -10.01
CA SER A 179 9.47 -5.62 -11.19
C SER A 179 10.82 -4.90 -11.33
N TYR A 180 10.84 -3.58 -11.09
CA TYR A 180 12.08 -2.79 -11.12
C TYR A 180 13.05 -3.21 -10.01
N LEU A 181 12.57 -3.36 -8.78
CA LEU A 181 13.40 -3.83 -7.66
C LEU A 181 13.95 -5.23 -7.92
N TRP A 182 13.12 -6.12 -8.47
CA TRP A 182 13.52 -7.47 -8.88
C TRP A 182 14.62 -7.42 -9.93
N ASP A 183 14.45 -6.63 -10.99
CA ASP A 183 15.47 -6.43 -12.02
C ASP A 183 16.80 -5.94 -11.45
N ARG A 184 16.77 -4.98 -10.52
CA ARG A 184 17.98 -4.45 -9.86
C ARG A 184 18.71 -5.53 -9.06
N VAL A 185 18.00 -6.39 -8.33
CA VAL A 185 18.61 -7.51 -7.60
C VAL A 185 19.38 -8.44 -8.56
N PHE A 186 18.77 -8.81 -9.69
CA PHE A 186 19.41 -9.72 -10.65
C PHE A 186 20.56 -9.04 -11.42
N GLN A 187 20.38 -7.78 -11.84
CA GLN A 187 21.42 -7.00 -12.51
C GLN A 187 22.65 -6.82 -11.61
N TYR A 188 22.45 -6.45 -10.33
CA TYR A 188 23.54 -6.24 -9.38
C TYR A 188 24.33 -7.52 -9.10
N THR A 189 23.62 -8.65 -8.95
CA THR A 189 24.26 -9.94 -8.67
C THR A 189 24.92 -10.59 -9.89
N GLY A 190 24.66 -10.07 -11.10
CA GLY A 190 25.14 -10.65 -12.36
C GLY A 190 24.43 -11.97 -12.72
N PHE A 191 23.24 -12.20 -12.16
CA PHE A 191 22.38 -13.32 -12.53
C PHE A 191 21.34 -12.86 -13.56
N THR A 192 20.81 -13.82 -14.30
CA THR A 192 19.65 -13.65 -15.17
C THR A 192 18.51 -14.48 -14.63
N TYR A 193 17.28 -14.12 -14.97
CA TYR A 193 16.10 -14.85 -14.54
C TYR A 193 15.12 -15.10 -15.68
N SER A 194 14.28 -16.12 -15.50
CA SER A 194 13.21 -16.50 -16.42
C SER A 194 12.02 -17.06 -15.65
N GLY A 195 10.80 -16.93 -16.20
CA GLY A 195 9.57 -17.41 -15.58
C GLY A 195 8.35 -16.72 -16.17
N SER A 196 7.23 -17.43 -16.30
CA SER A 196 5.99 -16.91 -16.89
C SER A 196 5.40 -15.72 -16.11
N VAL A 197 5.47 -15.79 -14.76
CA VAL A 197 4.96 -14.78 -13.83
C VAL A 197 5.52 -13.39 -14.11
N PHE A 198 6.78 -13.27 -14.53
CA PHE A 198 7.44 -11.96 -14.67
C PHE A 198 6.94 -11.12 -15.86
N THR A 199 6.11 -11.72 -16.72
CA THR A 199 5.40 -11.01 -17.80
C THR A 199 3.93 -10.75 -17.48
N SER A 200 3.44 -11.28 -16.35
CA SER A 200 2.03 -11.14 -15.96
C SER A 200 1.72 -9.74 -15.43
N GLU A 201 0.52 -9.26 -15.71
CA GLU A 201 0.02 -8.00 -15.15
C GLU A 201 0.04 -7.99 -13.62
N LYS A 202 -0.25 -9.14 -12.99
CA LYS A 202 -0.20 -9.29 -11.52
C LYS A 202 1.19 -8.96 -10.96
N PHE A 203 2.27 -9.28 -11.66
CA PHE A 203 3.64 -8.95 -11.24
C PHE A 203 4.05 -7.53 -11.65
N LEU A 204 3.72 -7.12 -12.87
CA LEU A 204 4.08 -5.80 -13.39
C LEU A 204 3.36 -4.66 -12.65
N ASN A 205 2.14 -4.89 -12.16
CA ASN A 205 1.37 -3.97 -11.33
C ASN A 205 1.48 -4.29 -9.82
N HIS A 206 2.60 -4.86 -9.38
CA HIS A 206 2.88 -5.09 -7.96
C HIS A 206 3.82 -4.02 -7.43
N TRP A 207 3.42 -3.32 -6.37
CA TRP A 207 4.14 -2.16 -5.84
C TRP A 207 4.44 -2.32 -4.35
N MET A 208 5.58 -1.78 -3.92
CA MET A 208 5.97 -1.74 -2.51
C MET A 208 6.03 -0.28 -2.03
N THR A 209 5.31 0.04 -0.96
CA THR A 209 5.28 1.40 -0.41
C THR A 209 6.63 1.87 0.10
N PHE A 210 6.87 3.18 0.04
CA PHE A 210 7.91 3.83 0.84
C PHE A 210 7.65 3.60 2.34
N PRO A 211 8.63 3.11 3.12
CA PRO A 211 8.37 2.51 4.43
C PRO A 211 8.28 3.49 5.61
N LYS A 212 8.21 4.80 5.33
CA LYS A 212 8.10 5.86 6.33
C LYS A 212 7.48 7.12 5.71
N PRO A 213 6.92 8.05 6.49
CA PRO A 213 6.62 9.39 6.02
C PRO A 213 7.81 10.06 5.33
N VAL A 214 7.55 10.77 4.23
CA VAL A 214 8.56 11.65 3.61
C VAL A 214 8.69 12.90 4.50
N PRO A 215 9.88 13.23 5.04
CA PRO A 215 10.04 14.33 5.99
C PRO A 215 9.58 15.66 5.40
N THR A 216 8.68 16.36 6.10
CA THR A 216 8.14 17.68 5.67
C THR A 216 8.76 18.88 6.40
N LEU A 217 9.68 18.63 7.34
CA LEU A 217 10.34 19.67 8.15
C LEU A 217 11.57 20.28 7.47
N GLU A 218 12.28 19.48 6.66
CA GLU A 218 13.51 19.88 5.97
C GLU A 218 13.28 19.90 4.45
N PRO A 219 12.68 20.98 3.90
CA PRO A 219 12.44 21.09 2.47
C PRO A 219 13.74 21.31 1.70
N ILE A 220 13.77 20.78 0.48
CA ILE A 220 14.76 21.14 -0.54
C ILE A 220 14.43 22.55 -1.03
N VAL A 221 15.45 23.41 -1.06
CA VAL A 221 15.32 24.82 -1.42
C VAL A 221 16.16 25.20 -2.63
N SER A 222 15.69 26.18 -3.41
CA SER A 222 16.45 26.88 -4.44
C SER A 222 16.74 28.29 -3.98
N VAL A 223 18.02 28.68 -3.94
CA VAL A 223 18.41 30.05 -3.56
C VAL A 223 17.98 31.03 -4.66
N ILE A 224 17.05 31.93 -4.33
CA ILE A 224 16.61 33.00 -5.24
C ILE A 224 17.58 34.17 -5.19
N THR A 225 17.94 34.60 -3.98
CA THR A 225 18.92 35.67 -3.77
C THR A 225 19.60 35.53 -2.41
N SER A 226 20.83 36.05 -2.30
CA SER A 226 21.59 36.13 -1.06
C SER A 226 22.47 37.38 -1.03
N GLN A 227 22.50 38.10 0.09
CA GLN A 227 23.36 39.27 0.29
C GLN A 227 23.89 39.39 1.72
N ASN A 228 25.11 39.92 1.83
CA ASN A 228 25.64 40.61 3.02
C ASN A 228 25.00 41.98 3.28
N SER A 229 24.37 42.11 4.43
CA SER A 229 23.63 43.31 4.86
C SER A 229 24.57 44.50 5.03
N GLU A 230 24.11 45.69 4.62
CA GLU A 230 24.86 46.92 4.84
C GLU A 230 24.54 47.52 6.21
N ILE A 231 25.56 47.95 6.95
CA ILE A 231 25.41 48.64 8.23
C ILE A 231 25.25 50.14 8.00
N ARG A 232 24.20 50.74 8.56
CA ARG A 232 23.98 52.20 8.54
C ARG A 232 23.76 52.74 9.96
N GLN A 233 24.23 53.95 10.18
CA GLN A 233 24.03 54.73 11.40
C GLN A 233 23.20 55.96 11.06
N ASN A 234 22.10 56.17 11.76
CA ASN A 234 21.36 57.42 11.76
C ASN A 234 21.62 58.16 13.07
N THR A 235 21.77 59.48 13.03
CA THR A 235 22.03 60.29 14.22
C THR A 235 20.95 61.36 14.32
N VAL A 236 20.25 61.38 15.45
CA VAL A 236 19.19 62.35 15.74
C VAL A 236 19.63 63.26 16.87
N ALA A 237 19.60 64.57 16.63
CA ALA A 237 19.82 65.56 17.67
C ALA A 237 18.55 65.74 18.49
N VAL A 238 18.63 65.51 19.80
CA VAL A 238 17.54 65.69 20.77
C VAL A 238 17.87 66.90 21.65
N PRO A 239 17.08 67.98 21.58
CA PRO A 239 17.24 69.11 22.48
C PRO A 239 16.98 68.67 23.92
N THR A 240 17.93 68.93 24.81
CA THR A 240 17.75 68.78 26.25
C THR A 240 17.65 70.17 26.89
N GLY A 241 17.05 70.25 28.08
CA GLY A 241 16.90 71.53 28.80
C GLY A 241 18.23 72.25 29.14
N THR A 242 19.36 71.61 28.87
CA THR A 242 20.73 72.10 29.09
C THR A 242 21.65 72.02 27.86
N GLY A 243 21.17 71.56 26.69
CA GLY A 243 22.01 71.40 25.49
C GLY A 243 21.39 70.58 24.35
N ILE A 244 22.23 69.96 23.52
CA ILE A 244 21.83 69.00 22.47
C ILE A 244 22.48 67.66 22.80
N GLU A 245 21.68 66.61 22.99
CA GLU A 245 22.15 65.22 23.01
C GLU A 245 22.02 64.60 21.61
N TYR A 246 22.98 63.77 21.20
CA TYR A 246 22.88 63.00 19.98
C TYR A 246 22.45 61.57 20.31
N VAL A 247 21.37 61.12 19.68
CA VAL A 247 20.88 59.75 19.75
C VAL A 247 21.27 59.04 18.46
N HIS A 248 22.04 57.97 18.59
CA HIS A 248 22.45 57.15 17.45
C HIS A 248 21.54 55.93 17.31
N TYR A 249 20.91 55.80 16.15
CA TYR A 249 20.15 54.63 15.74
C TYR A 249 20.96 53.81 14.75
N TYR A 250 20.95 52.51 14.96
CA TYR A 250 21.70 51.55 14.19
C TYR A 250 20.73 50.64 13.46
N TYR A 251 20.82 50.63 12.12
CA TYR A 251 19.96 49.80 11.28
C TYR A 251 20.79 49.10 10.22
N SER A 252 20.42 47.87 9.89
CA SER A 252 20.99 47.19 8.74
C SER A 252 19.98 47.19 7.60
N VAL A 253 20.46 47.48 6.39
CA VAL A 253 19.65 47.52 5.18
C VAL A 253 19.84 46.19 4.45
N LEU A 254 18.71 45.55 4.10
CA LEU A 254 18.62 44.25 3.43
C LEU A 254 18.16 44.41 1.97
N TRP A 255 18.10 43.30 1.19
CA TRP A 255 17.70 43.34 -0.22
C TRP A 255 16.22 43.69 -0.43
N PRO A 256 15.92 44.43 -1.50
CA PRO A 256 16.78 45.35 -2.28
C PRO A 256 16.89 46.71 -1.57
N SER A 257 17.76 47.63 -2.02
CA SER A 257 17.93 49.00 -1.49
C SER A 257 17.73 50.10 -2.57
N THR A 258 16.89 51.11 -2.29
CA THR A 258 17.01 52.48 -2.84
C THR A 258 16.56 53.48 -1.77
N PHE A 259 17.47 54.33 -1.30
CA PHE A 259 17.16 55.43 -0.37
C PHE A 259 17.30 56.77 -1.10
N ASP A 260 16.37 57.68 -0.84
CA ASP A 260 16.54 59.13 -1.04
C ASP A 260 16.41 59.81 0.34
N ASP A 261 17.36 60.71 0.62
CA ASP A 261 17.59 61.35 1.91
C ASP A 261 16.54 62.44 2.18
N SER A 262 15.68 62.24 3.18
CA SER A 262 15.29 63.26 4.19
C SER A 262 14.01 62.86 4.94
N TYR A 263 14.17 62.55 6.23
CA TYR A 263 13.11 62.53 7.27
C TYR A 263 11.81 61.74 6.96
N ALA A 264 11.69 60.56 7.62
CA ALA A 264 10.47 59.79 7.93
C ALA A 264 10.15 58.51 7.10
N VAL A 265 10.61 57.38 7.66
CA VAL A 265 9.99 56.05 7.87
C VAL A 265 9.49 55.18 6.69
N ASN A 266 9.19 55.65 5.47
CA ASN A 266 8.62 54.75 4.42
C ASN A 266 9.22 54.93 3.02
N ASN A 267 10.49 54.56 2.82
CA ASN A 267 11.06 54.37 1.48
C ASN A 267 11.76 53.02 1.42
N SER A 268 10.99 51.97 1.11
CA SER A 268 11.46 50.60 1.12
C SER A 268 11.43 50.00 -0.28
N THR A 269 12.59 49.57 -0.73
CA THR A 269 12.79 48.66 -1.84
C THR A 269 12.33 47.27 -1.45
N PHE A 270 11.62 46.62 -2.37
CA PHE A 270 10.99 45.31 -2.16
C PHE A 270 11.45 44.32 -3.22
N THR A 271 11.44 43.04 -2.87
CA THR A 271 11.57 41.96 -3.85
C THR A 271 10.18 41.64 -4.38
N THR A 272 9.96 41.84 -5.69
CA THR A 272 8.73 41.37 -6.35
C THR A 272 8.80 39.88 -6.60
N ILE A 273 7.80 39.16 -6.11
CA ILE A 273 7.66 37.72 -6.28
C ILE A 273 7.19 37.43 -7.70
N LYS A 274 7.98 36.63 -8.44
CA LYS A 274 7.70 36.30 -9.85
C LYS A 274 6.96 34.97 -10.04
N THR A 275 6.97 34.12 -9.02
CA THR A 275 6.35 32.80 -9.02
C THR A 275 5.64 32.60 -7.70
N ALA A 276 4.42 32.08 -7.72
CA ALA A 276 3.69 31.78 -6.49
C ALA A 276 4.31 30.57 -5.76
N GLY A 277 4.22 30.56 -4.43
CA GLY A 277 4.62 29.44 -3.58
C GLY A 277 5.19 29.87 -2.24
N VAL A 278 5.82 28.93 -1.55
CA VAL A 278 6.42 29.16 -0.24
C VAL A 278 7.90 29.53 -0.39
N PHE A 279 8.28 30.64 0.25
CA PHE A 279 9.65 31.12 0.30
C PHE A 279 10.16 31.08 1.74
N ARG A 280 11.44 30.72 1.92
CA ARG A 280 12.12 30.74 3.21
C ARG A 280 13.08 31.92 3.28
N ILE A 281 12.84 32.77 4.25
CA ILE A 281 13.75 33.85 4.65
C ILE A 281 14.71 33.26 5.67
N LYS A 282 16.02 33.36 5.40
CA LYS A 282 17.10 32.93 6.29
C LYS A 282 18.03 34.10 6.55
N ALA A 283 18.46 34.25 7.80
CA ALA A 283 19.57 35.12 8.16
C ALA A 283 20.68 34.28 8.82
N THR A 284 21.93 34.62 8.56
CA THR A 284 23.09 34.05 9.25
C THR A 284 24.07 35.15 9.62
N GLY A 285 24.71 35.01 10.79
CA GLY A 285 25.60 36.02 11.35
C GLY A 285 24.87 36.94 12.33
N SER A 286 25.55 37.99 12.78
CA SER A 286 25.01 38.90 13.79
C SER A 286 25.69 40.27 13.70
N PHE A 287 25.05 41.27 14.29
CA PHE A 287 25.59 42.61 14.48
C PHE A 287 25.53 42.99 15.96
N SER A 288 26.53 43.72 16.44
CA SER A 288 26.59 44.22 17.81
C SER A 288 27.12 45.65 17.85
N ASN A 289 26.55 46.46 18.73
CA ASN A 289 27.06 47.80 19.08
C ASN A 289 27.87 47.78 20.40
N ASN A 290 28.34 46.60 20.81
CA ASN A 290 29.05 46.31 22.06
C ASN A 290 28.22 46.47 23.37
N ASN A 291 26.98 46.95 23.30
CA ASN A 291 26.09 47.14 24.46
C ASN A 291 24.83 46.27 24.43
N THR A 292 24.39 45.84 23.24
CA THR A 292 23.22 44.97 23.01
C THR A 292 23.56 43.91 21.96
N THR A 293 23.20 42.65 22.23
CA THR A 293 23.56 41.48 21.38
C THR A 293 22.41 40.94 20.51
N SER A 294 21.22 41.52 20.54
CA SER A 294 20.06 41.01 19.79
C SER A 294 19.89 41.71 18.45
N SER A 295 20.22 41.03 17.36
CA SER A 295 19.90 41.45 15.99
C SER A 295 18.70 40.66 15.48
N PHE A 296 17.59 41.35 15.19
CA PHE A 296 16.40 40.73 14.63
C PHE A 296 16.30 41.02 13.14
N LEU A 297 15.83 40.04 12.36
CA LEU A 297 15.30 40.27 11.03
C LEU A 297 13.80 40.49 11.15
N THR A 298 13.29 41.54 10.53
CA THR A 298 11.85 41.78 10.35
C THR A 298 11.51 41.62 8.88
N TRP A 299 10.29 41.18 8.59
CA TRP A 299 9.81 41.08 7.22
C TRP A 299 8.34 41.45 7.14
N THR A 300 7.94 41.99 6.00
CA THR A 300 6.56 42.32 5.68
C THR A 300 6.28 41.89 4.25
N LEU A 301 5.30 41.02 4.07
CA LEU A 301 4.78 40.63 2.76
C LEU A 301 3.55 41.49 2.46
N LYS A 302 3.58 42.19 1.33
CA LYS A 302 2.43 42.94 0.82
C LYS A 302 1.94 42.35 -0.50
N SER A 303 0.66 42.54 -0.79
CA SER A 303 0.09 42.25 -2.10
C SER A 303 0.70 43.15 -3.19
N SER A 304 0.39 42.85 -4.45
CA SER A 304 0.70 43.73 -5.59
C SER A 304 0.07 45.12 -5.47
N THR A 305 -1.01 45.26 -4.69
CA THR A 305 -1.71 46.52 -4.38
C THR A 305 -1.24 47.19 -3.08
N ASP A 306 -0.13 46.73 -2.49
CA ASP A 306 0.46 47.25 -1.24
C ASP A 306 -0.37 47.02 0.05
N GLU A 307 -1.33 46.09 0.04
CA GLU A 307 -2.00 45.62 1.26
C GLU A 307 -1.09 44.68 2.04
N ILE A 308 -0.98 44.87 3.36
CA ILE A 308 -0.15 43.99 4.21
C ILE A 308 -0.85 42.64 4.33
N LYS A 309 -0.21 41.59 3.82
CA LYS A 309 -0.67 40.20 3.97
C LYS A 309 -0.16 39.57 5.25
N GLU A 310 1.12 39.77 5.54
CA GLU A 310 1.79 39.07 6.61
C GLU A 310 3.02 39.88 7.08
N THR A 311 3.36 39.81 8.37
CA THR A 311 4.55 40.44 8.93
C THR A 311 5.11 39.57 10.04
N GLY A 312 6.42 39.57 10.23
CA GLY A 312 7.05 38.78 11.28
C GLY A 312 8.46 39.23 11.61
N SER A 313 9.03 38.60 12.62
CA SER A 313 10.41 38.84 13.03
C SER A 313 11.03 37.60 13.66
N PHE A 314 12.33 37.40 13.48
CA PHE A 314 13.08 36.33 14.14
C PHE A 314 14.52 36.76 14.48
N ASP A 315 15.13 36.09 15.45
CA ASP A 315 16.54 36.31 15.81
C ASP A 315 17.44 35.86 14.66
N ALA A 316 18.25 36.79 14.14
CA ALA A 316 19.10 36.59 12.97
C ALA A 316 20.25 35.59 13.17
N SER A 317 20.54 35.20 14.42
CA SER A 317 21.67 34.33 14.71
C SER A 317 21.44 32.87 14.31
N ILE A 318 20.19 32.36 14.34
CA ILE A 318 19.91 30.90 14.11
C ILE A 318 18.54 30.61 13.45
N ASN A 319 17.65 31.58 13.22
CA ASN A 319 16.26 31.29 12.82
C ASN A 319 15.95 31.53 11.32
N THR A 320 14.85 30.92 10.86
CA THR A 320 14.27 31.11 9.51
C THR A 320 12.78 31.39 9.62
N ALA A 321 12.17 31.98 8.58
CA ALA A 321 10.72 32.12 8.47
C ALA A 321 10.26 31.72 7.06
N ASN A 322 9.19 30.94 6.98
CA ASN A 322 8.55 30.63 5.70
C ASN A 322 7.38 31.60 5.48
N ILE A 323 7.29 32.16 4.28
CA ILE A 323 6.20 33.04 3.84
C ILE A 323 5.53 32.44 2.61
N ASN A 324 4.23 32.65 2.47
CA ASN A 324 3.48 32.20 1.30
C ASN A 324 3.13 33.39 0.40
N ALA A 325 3.69 33.42 -0.80
CA ALA A 325 3.58 34.57 -1.68
C ALA A 325 2.96 34.22 -3.04
N ALA A 326 2.16 35.14 -3.57
CA ALA A 326 1.59 35.08 -4.91
C ALA A 326 2.45 35.87 -5.91
N VAL A 327 2.24 35.62 -7.21
CA VAL A 327 2.88 36.42 -8.27
C VAL A 327 2.48 37.89 -8.12
N GLY A 328 3.49 38.77 -8.07
CA GLY A 328 3.32 40.21 -7.91
C GLY A 328 3.36 40.71 -6.46
N ASP A 329 3.32 39.81 -5.47
CA ASP A 329 3.52 40.19 -4.06
C ASP A 329 4.91 40.83 -3.87
N LYS A 330 5.01 41.69 -2.86
CA LYS A 330 6.20 42.47 -2.54
C LYS A 330 6.71 42.09 -1.16
N LEU A 331 7.91 41.50 -1.10
CA LEU A 331 8.58 41.20 0.16
C LEU A 331 9.51 42.35 0.56
N TYR A 332 9.26 42.89 1.74
CA TYR A 332 10.08 43.89 2.40
C TYR A 332 10.86 43.23 3.53
N LEU A 333 12.17 43.42 3.55
CA LEU A 333 13.05 42.94 4.60
C LEU A 333 13.64 44.13 5.35
N GLY A 334 13.66 44.04 6.67
CA GLY A 334 14.28 45.00 7.56
C GLY A 334 15.06 44.30 8.65
N SER A 335 15.87 45.05 9.39
CA SER A 335 16.50 44.53 10.59
C SER A 335 16.68 45.66 11.60
N LEU A 336 16.50 45.31 12.87
CA LEU A 336 16.53 46.26 13.97
C LEU A 336 17.57 45.81 15.01
N VAL A 337 18.51 46.70 15.31
CA VAL A 337 19.36 46.64 16.51
C VAL A 337 19.01 47.87 17.36
N THR A 338 18.09 47.71 18.30
CA THR A 338 17.75 48.78 19.24
C THR A 338 18.78 48.84 20.36
N GLY A 339 19.71 49.79 20.26
CA GLY A 339 20.59 50.18 21.35
C GLY A 339 20.47 51.67 21.61
N TYR A 340 20.00 52.03 22.81
CA TYR A 340 19.98 53.40 23.28
C TYR A 340 21.35 53.75 23.86
N ILE A 341 22.06 54.71 23.26
CA ILE A 341 23.33 55.22 23.79
C ILE A 341 23.25 56.74 23.77
N SER A 342 23.13 57.34 24.96
CA SER A 342 23.27 58.78 25.15
C SER A 342 24.74 59.09 25.40
N GLY A 343 25.34 59.97 24.58
CA GLY A 343 26.73 60.42 24.73
C GLY A 343 27.46 60.63 23.39
N SER A 344 28.61 61.31 23.43
CA SER A 344 29.41 61.67 22.25
C SER A 344 30.34 60.56 21.72
N VAL A 345 30.13 59.31 22.16
CA VAL A 345 31.04 58.20 21.83
C VAL A 345 30.40 57.34 20.74
N ASN A 346 30.98 57.41 19.53
CA ASN A 346 30.67 56.49 18.44
C ASN A 346 31.10 55.07 18.85
N ASN A 347 30.15 54.18 19.11
CA ASN A 347 30.43 52.74 19.20
C ASN A 347 30.28 52.14 17.80
N PRO A 348 31.36 51.80 17.09
CA PRO A 348 31.25 51.20 15.77
C PRO A 348 30.50 49.87 15.89
N LEU A 349 29.44 49.71 15.08
CA LEU A 349 28.82 48.40 14.89
C LEU A 349 29.85 47.45 14.29
N SER A 350 29.90 46.24 14.83
CA SER A 350 30.74 45.16 14.31
C SER A 350 29.88 43.95 13.98
N GLY A 351 30.35 43.15 13.01
CA GLY A 351 29.66 41.95 12.55
C GLY A 351 29.21 42.04 11.09
N SER A 352 28.56 40.98 10.63
CA SER A 352 27.99 40.85 9.30
C SER A 352 26.80 39.89 9.38
N MET A 353 25.71 40.22 8.72
CA MET A 353 24.57 39.32 8.52
C MET A 353 24.39 39.06 7.04
N THR A 354 24.30 37.80 6.65
CA THR A 354 23.84 37.40 5.33
C THR A 354 22.36 37.11 5.39
N THR A 355 21.57 37.63 4.45
CA THR A 355 20.17 37.26 4.28
C THR A 355 20.01 36.52 2.97
N THR A 356 19.20 35.46 3.01
CA THR A 356 18.93 34.59 1.89
C THR A 356 17.43 34.40 1.76
N LEU A 357 16.93 34.51 0.53
CA LEU A 357 15.57 34.13 0.18
C LEU A 357 15.64 32.87 -0.67
N ASP A 358 15.04 31.82 -0.14
CA ASP A 358 15.00 30.49 -0.71
C ASP A 358 13.57 30.19 -1.20
N TYR A 359 13.42 29.52 -2.34
CA TYR A 359 12.14 28.97 -2.80
C TYR A 359 12.06 27.49 -2.40
N LEU A 360 10.97 27.06 -1.75
CA LEU A 360 10.77 25.67 -1.37
C LEU A 360 10.34 24.86 -2.60
N ILE A 361 11.19 23.93 -3.02
CA ILE A 361 10.97 23.09 -4.21
C ILE A 361 10.12 21.87 -3.87
N GLY A 362 10.28 21.32 -2.66
CA GLY A 362 9.64 20.09 -2.21
C GLY A 362 10.44 19.39 -1.12
N TYR A 363 10.26 18.09 -1.00
CA TYR A 363 10.88 17.25 0.03
C TYR A 363 11.64 16.08 -0.60
N ASP A 364 12.69 15.59 0.07
CA ASP A 364 13.49 14.50 -0.48
C ASP A 364 12.81 13.13 -0.25
N ALA A 365 12.26 12.53 -1.30
CA ALA A 365 11.77 11.16 -1.26
C ALA A 365 12.94 10.20 -1.55
N ASN A 366 13.74 9.92 -0.52
CA ASN A 366 14.97 9.14 -0.62
C ASN A 366 14.75 7.65 -0.35
N PHE A 367 14.60 6.85 -1.40
CA PHE A 367 14.42 5.40 -1.33
C PHE A 367 15.68 4.66 -0.87
N GLU A 368 16.88 5.19 -1.15
CA GLU A 368 18.13 4.59 -0.66
C GLU A 368 18.23 4.64 0.86
N GLU A 369 17.83 5.74 1.47
CA GLU A 369 17.75 5.84 2.93
C GLU A 369 16.60 4.98 3.47
N ALA A 370 15.44 5.01 2.80
CA ALA A 370 14.24 4.37 3.32
C ALA A 370 14.28 2.83 3.25
N LEU A 371 14.92 2.25 2.22
CA LEU A 371 15.00 0.80 2.03
C LEU A 371 16.31 0.17 2.54
N LEU A 372 17.11 0.92 3.30
CA LEU A 372 18.39 0.48 3.85
C LEU A 372 18.24 -0.72 4.80
N GLU A 373 17.10 -0.88 5.46
CA GLU A 373 16.88 -1.98 6.41
C GLU A 373 16.24 -3.23 5.79
N PHE A 374 15.69 -3.12 4.57
CA PHE A 374 15.01 -4.25 3.92
C PHE A 374 15.99 -5.08 3.10
N LYS A 375 16.21 -6.34 3.50
CA LYS A 375 17.19 -7.22 2.82
C LYS A 375 16.69 -7.66 1.44
N ALA A 376 17.61 -7.70 0.47
CA ALA A 376 17.33 -8.20 -0.88
C ALA A 376 16.87 -9.67 -0.86
N LYS A 377 17.48 -10.51 0.00
CA LYS A 377 17.05 -11.89 0.24
C LYS A 377 15.59 -11.98 0.70
N ASP A 378 15.17 -11.08 1.60
CA ASP A 378 13.80 -11.08 2.10
C ASP A 378 12.82 -10.65 1.00
N PHE A 379 13.16 -9.60 0.24
CA PHE A 379 12.36 -9.18 -0.91
C PHE A 379 12.16 -10.32 -1.93
N VAL A 380 13.23 -11.03 -2.27
CA VAL A 380 13.13 -12.19 -3.18
C VAL A 380 12.18 -13.25 -2.59
N ASN A 381 12.27 -13.53 -1.30
CA ASN A 381 11.40 -14.51 -0.65
C ASN A 381 9.93 -14.05 -0.62
N GLU A 382 9.66 -12.77 -0.37
CA GLU A 382 8.30 -12.22 -0.39
C GLU A 382 7.68 -12.34 -1.79
N ILE A 383 8.40 -12.03 -2.87
CA ILE A 383 7.93 -12.24 -4.24
C ILE A 383 7.70 -13.74 -4.51
N MET A 384 8.63 -14.60 -4.12
CA MET A 384 8.44 -16.04 -4.30
C MET A 384 7.22 -16.59 -3.53
N GLN A 385 6.86 -15.99 -2.39
CA GLN A 385 5.68 -16.35 -1.61
C GLN A 385 4.40 -15.76 -2.19
N ALA A 386 4.41 -14.51 -2.63
CA ALA A 386 3.25 -13.85 -3.24
C ALA A 386 2.80 -14.55 -4.55
N PHE A 387 3.73 -15.21 -5.26
CA PHE A 387 3.47 -15.85 -6.55
C PHE A 387 3.68 -17.38 -6.55
N GLY A 388 3.84 -18.02 -5.39
CA GLY A 388 3.97 -19.49 -5.29
C GLY A 388 5.15 -20.10 -6.07
N LEU A 389 6.28 -19.39 -6.14
CA LEU A 389 7.39 -19.72 -7.03
C LEU A 389 8.43 -20.67 -6.41
N THR A 390 8.94 -21.57 -7.24
CA THR A 390 10.14 -22.39 -7.00
C THR A 390 11.27 -21.96 -7.91
N MET A 391 12.48 -21.80 -7.37
CA MET A 391 13.66 -21.41 -8.14
C MET A 391 14.50 -22.60 -8.58
N PHE A 392 15.05 -22.54 -9.78
CA PHE A 392 15.92 -23.55 -10.37
C PHE A 392 17.12 -22.88 -11.04
N LYS A 393 18.25 -22.87 -10.36
CA LYS A 393 19.51 -22.35 -10.91
C LYS A 393 20.06 -23.30 -11.97
N ASP A 394 20.34 -22.79 -13.15
CA ASP A 394 20.99 -23.56 -14.21
C ASP A 394 22.41 -23.96 -13.78
N LYS A 395 22.80 -25.20 -14.05
CA LYS A 395 24.06 -25.73 -13.55
C LYS A 395 25.27 -24.97 -14.07
N TYR A 396 25.28 -24.60 -15.35
CA TYR A 396 26.47 -24.07 -16.03
C TYR A 396 26.46 -22.56 -16.20
N THR A 397 25.30 -21.93 -16.12
CA THR A 397 25.09 -20.48 -16.29
C THR A 397 24.58 -19.85 -14.99
N ASN A 398 24.61 -18.51 -14.93
CA ASN A 398 23.97 -17.75 -13.85
C ASN A 398 22.51 -17.43 -14.16
N ASN A 399 21.81 -18.29 -14.91
CA ASN A 399 20.37 -18.13 -15.12
C ASN A 399 19.57 -18.87 -14.04
N VAL A 400 18.53 -18.22 -13.53
CA VAL A 400 17.60 -18.80 -12.55
C VAL A 400 16.20 -18.86 -13.18
N ASP A 401 15.68 -20.07 -13.35
CA ASP A 401 14.32 -20.29 -13.83
C ASP A 401 13.36 -20.38 -12.64
N PHE A 402 12.23 -19.69 -12.71
CA PHE A 402 11.20 -19.70 -11.68
C PHE A 402 9.92 -20.33 -12.22
N ARG A 403 9.40 -21.32 -11.50
CA ARG A 403 8.15 -21.99 -11.85
C ARG A 403 7.25 -22.16 -10.65
N SER A 404 5.95 -21.98 -10.85
CA SER A 404 4.90 -22.39 -9.93
C SER A 404 4.84 -23.93 -9.81
N ILE A 405 4.24 -24.43 -8.74
CA ILE A 405 3.96 -25.88 -8.60
C ILE A 405 3.02 -26.35 -9.71
N LYS A 406 2.06 -25.51 -10.11
CA LYS A 406 1.18 -25.77 -11.25
C LYS A 406 1.93 -26.10 -12.52
N GLU A 407 2.88 -25.26 -12.91
CA GLU A 407 3.71 -25.47 -14.11
C GLU A 407 4.55 -26.76 -14.03
N ILE A 408 4.94 -27.19 -12.84
CA ILE A 408 5.73 -28.41 -12.65
C ILE A 408 4.85 -29.65 -12.76
N VAL A 409 3.71 -29.67 -12.06
CA VAL A 409 2.80 -30.82 -12.01
C VAL A 409 2.03 -30.99 -13.33
N GLN A 410 1.77 -29.91 -14.06
CA GLN A 410 1.08 -29.93 -15.36
C GLN A 410 2.03 -29.96 -16.55
N SER A 411 3.32 -30.15 -16.34
CA SER A 411 4.31 -30.25 -17.43
C SER A 411 4.03 -31.47 -18.31
N ASP A 412 4.02 -31.29 -19.63
CA ASP A 412 3.97 -32.39 -20.61
C ASP A 412 5.29 -33.18 -20.69
N VAL A 413 6.36 -32.64 -20.10
CA VAL A 413 7.67 -33.28 -20.09
C VAL A 413 7.75 -34.20 -18.88
N ILE A 414 7.66 -35.51 -19.14
CA ILE A 414 7.72 -36.57 -18.12
C ILE A 414 8.92 -37.47 -18.40
N GLU A 415 9.72 -37.74 -17.36
CA GLU A 415 10.84 -38.67 -17.45
C GLU A 415 10.42 -40.09 -17.05
N ASP A 416 10.65 -41.08 -17.92
CA ASP A 416 10.42 -42.47 -17.55
C ASP A 416 11.57 -43.02 -16.68
N TRP A 417 11.25 -43.32 -15.42
CA TRP A 417 12.17 -43.90 -14.44
C TRP A 417 11.87 -45.38 -14.15
N SER A 418 10.98 -46.01 -14.91
CA SER A 418 10.58 -47.42 -14.74
C SER A 418 11.79 -48.36 -14.78
N GLY A 419 12.68 -48.20 -15.78
CA GLY A 419 13.90 -49.00 -15.87
C GLY A 419 14.95 -48.73 -14.77
N LYS A 420 14.77 -47.67 -13.98
CA LYS A 420 15.66 -47.28 -12.88
C LYS A 420 15.11 -47.71 -11.52
N PHE A 421 13.82 -47.99 -11.40
CA PHE A 421 13.19 -48.36 -10.14
C PHE A 421 13.73 -49.70 -9.63
N ASN A 422 14.16 -49.73 -8.36
CA ASN A 422 14.61 -50.95 -7.69
C ASN A 422 13.49 -51.50 -6.81
N ASN A 423 13.14 -50.77 -5.75
CA ASN A 423 12.10 -51.17 -4.82
C ASN A 423 11.58 -49.97 -4.00
N ARG A 424 10.37 -50.13 -3.45
CA ARG A 424 9.87 -49.27 -2.38
C ARG A 424 10.59 -49.59 -1.08
N VAL A 425 11.05 -48.57 -0.37
CA VAL A 425 11.62 -48.68 0.99
C VAL A 425 10.56 -48.40 2.03
N SER A 426 9.87 -47.26 1.92
CA SER A 426 8.80 -46.88 2.84
C SER A 426 7.76 -45.99 2.16
N GLU A 427 6.60 -45.89 2.78
CA GLU A 427 5.50 -45.02 2.36
C GLU A 427 5.01 -44.26 3.58
N LYS A 428 4.94 -42.93 3.46
CA LYS A 428 4.46 -42.04 4.51
C LYS A 428 3.18 -41.36 4.03
N TYR A 429 2.21 -41.28 4.93
CA TYR A 429 0.89 -40.67 4.72
C TYR A 429 0.72 -39.34 5.46
N ILE A 430 1.79 -38.91 6.14
CA ILE A 430 1.88 -37.64 6.86
C ILE A 430 3.11 -36.92 6.31
N PHE A 431 2.88 -35.78 5.68
CA PHE A 431 3.95 -34.85 5.31
C PHE A 431 4.37 -34.08 6.56
N SER A 432 5.57 -34.35 7.07
CA SER A 432 6.07 -33.72 8.29
C SER A 432 6.09 -32.19 8.16
N ASN A 433 5.76 -31.48 9.25
CA ASN A 433 5.62 -30.00 9.36
C ASN A 433 4.30 -29.40 8.89
N TYR A 434 3.37 -30.19 8.34
CA TYR A 434 2.01 -29.75 8.10
C TYR A 434 1.09 -30.05 9.28
N ALA A 435 0.13 -29.17 9.49
CA ALA A 435 -0.99 -29.31 10.39
C ALA A 435 -2.29 -29.48 9.60
N GLN A 436 -3.41 -29.68 10.31
CA GLN A 436 -4.75 -29.62 9.71
C GLN A 436 -5.04 -28.24 9.11
N LYS A 437 -4.51 -27.17 9.75
CA LYS A 437 -4.56 -25.79 9.28
C LYS A 437 -3.15 -25.20 9.15
N ASN A 438 -2.76 -24.79 7.94
CA ASN A 438 -1.42 -24.27 7.65
C ASN A 438 -1.50 -22.80 7.26
N THR A 439 -1.06 -21.90 8.13
CA THR A 439 -1.37 -20.48 8.04
C THR A 439 -0.28 -19.66 7.34
N PHE A 440 -0.74 -18.68 6.56
CA PHE A 440 0.04 -17.61 5.95
C PHE A 440 -0.34 -16.32 6.66
N LYS A 441 0.64 -15.65 7.26
CA LYS A 441 0.40 -14.52 8.18
C LYS A 441 1.07 -13.24 7.69
N TYR A 442 0.30 -12.15 7.66
CA TYR A 442 0.84 -10.80 7.51
C TYR A 442 1.30 -10.23 8.85
N ARG A 443 2.02 -9.12 8.79
CA ARG A 443 2.15 -8.21 9.94
C ARG A 443 0.94 -7.30 10.02
N TYR A 444 0.63 -6.87 11.23
CA TYR A 444 -0.47 -5.95 11.49
C TYR A 444 -0.05 -4.84 12.43
N ASN A 445 -0.72 -3.70 12.34
CA ASN A 445 -0.51 -2.56 13.23
C ASN A 445 -1.00 -2.85 14.64
N ASP A 446 -2.10 -3.59 14.74
CA ASP A 446 -2.72 -4.00 15.99
C ASP A 446 -2.34 -5.45 16.34
N GLU A 447 -2.37 -5.76 17.63
CA GLU A 447 -2.09 -7.11 18.11
C GLU A 447 -3.29 -8.05 17.91
N ASN A 448 -3.02 -9.34 17.72
CA ASN A 448 -4.03 -10.42 17.69
C ASN A 448 -5.08 -10.33 16.56
N VAL A 449 -4.79 -9.63 15.47
CA VAL A 449 -5.65 -9.59 14.26
C VAL A 449 -5.11 -10.52 13.16
N SER A 450 -6.00 -10.96 12.25
CA SER A 450 -5.69 -11.93 11.19
C SER A 450 -6.65 -11.88 9.99
N TYR A 451 -7.31 -10.74 9.75
CA TYR A 451 -8.40 -10.65 8.75
C TYR A 451 -7.95 -10.76 7.29
N ASN A 452 -6.66 -10.58 6.99
CA ASN A 452 -6.08 -10.80 5.67
C ASN A 452 -5.09 -11.99 5.64
N ASP A 453 -5.07 -12.79 6.70
CA ASP A 453 -4.33 -14.05 6.73
C ASP A 453 -5.09 -15.11 5.92
N GLY A 454 -4.35 -16.13 5.48
CA GLY A 454 -4.91 -17.24 4.72
C GLY A 454 -4.44 -18.58 5.28
N PHE A 455 -5.08 -19.67 4.86
CA PHE A 455 -4.61 -21.00 5.20
C PHE A 455 -4.90 -22.04 4.14
N ILE A 456 -4.06 -23.07 4.12
CA ILE A 456 -4.28 -24.31 3.39
C ILE A 456 -4.74 -25.37 4.38
N THR A 457 -5.81 -26.09 4.04
CA THR A 457 -6.29 -27.20 4.86
C THR A 457 -5.68 -28.52 4.41
N VAL A 458 -5.50 -29.43 5.36
CA VAL A 458 -5.13 -30.82 5.06
C VAL A 458 -6.09 -31.73 5.81
N ASN A 459 -6.85 -32.52 5.06
CA ASN A 459 -7.87 -33.42 5.56
C ASN A 459 -7.28 -34.69 6.23
N ASN A 460 -6.44 -34.50 7.25
CA ASN A 460 -5.80 -35.56 8.02
C ASN A 460 -5.88 -35.29 9.53
N LYS A 461 -6.83 -35.96 10.19
CA LYS A 461 -7.10 -35.82 11.64
C LYS A 461 -5.94 -36.23 12.55
N ASN A 462 -4.89 -36.85 12.02
CA ASN A 462 -3.71 -37.26 12.78
C ASN A 462 -2.62 -36.16 12.83
N LEU A 463 -2.78 -35.06 12.10
CA LEU A 463 -1.88 -33.91 12.14
C LEU A 463 -2.18 -33.01 13.35
N ALA A 464 -1.19 -32.21 13.76
CA ALA A 464 -1.40 -31.12 14.70
C ALA A 464 -2.51 -30.17 14.20
N THR A 465 -3.14 -29.43 15.10
CA THR A 465 -4.27 -28.56 14.74
C THR A 465 -3.88 -27.43 13.80
N GLU A 466 -2.81 -26.70 14.13
CA GLU A 466 -2.39 -25.51 13.37
C GLU A 466 -0.87 -25.37 13.38
N THR A 467 -0.31 -24.87 12.27
CA THR A 467 1.10 -24.44 12.19
C THR A 467 1.25 -23.27 11.21
N PRO A 468 2.06 -22.24 11.51
CA PRO A 468 2.38 -21.20 10.53
C PRO A 468 3.42 -21.73 9.53
N ILE A 469 3.13 -21.57 8.24
CA ILE A 469 4.02 -21.97 7.14
C ILE A 469 4.64 -20.79 6.41
N VAL A 470 4.00 -19.62 6.47
CA VAL A 470 4.53 -18.34 5.97
C VAL A 470 4.27 -17.25 7.01
N ASN A 471 5.31 -16.48 7.31
CA ASN A 471 5.23 -15.26 8.11
C ASN A 471 5.87 -14.13 7.32
N SER A 472 5.05 -13.29 6.70
CA SER A 472 5.51 -12.19 5.86
C SER A 472 6.09 -11.05 6.70
N LYS A 473 7.02 -10.30 6.10
CA LYS A 473 7.51 -9.02 6.63
C LYS A 473 6.63 -7.84 6.23
N ILE A 474 5.69 -8.07 5.33
CA ILE A 474 4.77 -7.08 4.78
C ILE A 474 3.59 -6.91 5.74
N TYR A 475 3.15 -5.67 5.90
CA TYR A 475 1.96 -5.32 6.65
C TYR A 475 0.71 -5.46 5.78
N SER A 476 -0.38 -5.89 6.40
CA SER A 476 -1.73 -5.79 5.84
C SER A 476 -2.29 -4.38 6.05
N PRO A 477 -3.10 -3.83 5.12
CA PRO A 477 -3.92 -2.65 5.39
C PRO A 477 -4.90 -2.92 6.53
N GLU A 478 -5.45 -1.86 7.12
CA GLU A 478 -6.49 -1.95 8.15
C GLU A 478 -7.76 -2.61 7.62
N ARG A 479 -8.51 -3.26 8.52
CA ARG A 479 -9.77 -3.94 8.18
C ARG A 479 -10.82 -2.99 7.60
N LEU A 480 -10.89 -1.77 8.13
CA LEU A 480 -11.90 -0.79 7.74
C LEU A 480 -11.34 0.13 6.66
N LYS A 481 -12.10 0.27 5.58
CA LYS A 481 -11.84 1.27 4.55
C LYS A 481 -12.30 2.65 5.01
N VAL A 482 -11.68 3.68 4.45
CA VAL A 482 -11.93 5.08 4.78
C VAL A 482 -12.30 5.83 3.51
N PHE A 483 -13.23 6.78 3.64
CA PHE A 483 -13.56 7.69 2.55
C PHE A 483 -12.50 8.79 2.43
N VAL A 484 -11.86 8.87 1.27
CA VAL A 484 -10.90 9.91 0.90
C VAL A 484 -11.29 10.44 -0.47
N VAL A 485 -11.56 11.75 -0.56
CA VAL A 485 -12.00 12.43 -1.80
C VAL A 485 -13.11 11.72 -2.57
N GLY A 486 -14.13 11.25 -1.86
CA GLY A 486 -15.28 10.55 -2.47
C GLY A 486 -15.03 9.07 -2.80
N LEU A 487 -13.84 8.53 -2.51
CA LEU A 487 -13.49 7.14 -2.76
C LEU A 487 -13.38 6.36 -1.45
N GLN A 488 -13.93 5.15 -1.43
CA GLN A 488 -13.70 4.21 -0.33
C GLN A 488 -12.39 3.45 -0.56
N LEU A 489 -11.35 3.77 0.21
CA LEU A 489 -9.99 3.25 0.04
C LEU A 489 -9.54 2.47 1.29
N ASN A 490 -8.66 1.49 1.10
CA ASN A 490 -7.95 0.80 2.18
C ASN A 490 -7.03 1.75 2.95
N SER A 491 -6.87 1.49 4.25
CA SER A 491 -6.00 2.29 5.13
C SER A 491 -4.66 1.59 5.39
N TYR A 492 -3.55 2.24 5.03
CA TYR A 492 -2.18 1.76 5.18
C TYR A 492 -1.45 2.63 6.20
N LYS A 493 -1.45 2.22 7.47
CA LYS A 493 -1.07 3.09 8.57
C LYS A 493 0.42 3.49 8.54
N PHE A 494 0.70 4.78 8.33
CA PHE A 494 2.03 5.42 8.52
C PHE A 494 2.02 6.56 9.53
N TRP A 495 0.83 6.93 10.00
CA TRP A 495 0.65 7.87 11.10
C TRP A 495 -0.28 7.30 12.16
N ASN A 496 0.00 7.62 13.42
CA ASN A 496 -0.93 7.48 14.54
C ASN A 496 -1.62 8.81 14.78
N LYS A 497 -2.95 8.82 14.80
CA LYS A 497 -3.77 9.99 15.10
C LYS A 497 -3.94 10.09 16.62
N GLU A 498 -3.54 11.19 17.21
CA GLU A 498 -3.78 11.50 18.62
C GLU A 498 -4.63 12.77 18.73
N ILE A 499 -5.79 12.66 19.35
CA ILE A 499 -6.65 13.82 19.60
C ILE A 499 -6.16 14.49 20.89
N LYS A 500 -5.79 15.77 20.80
CA LYS A 500 -5.40 16.60 21.94
C LYS A 500 -6.63 17.17 22.65
N ASP A 501 -6.43 17.65 23.87
CA ASP A 501 -7.48 18.26 24.71
C ASP A 501 -8.16 19.48 24.04
N ASP A 502 -7.49 20.11 23.07
CA ASP A 502 -8.01 21.24 22.28
C ASP A 502 -8.75 20.79 21.00
N ASN A 503 -9.07 19.51 20.87
CA ASN A 503 -9.64 18.86 19.68
C ASN A 503 -8.78 18.94 18.41
N THR A 504 -7.50 19.34 18.51
CA THR A 504 -6.58 19.19 17.38
C THR A 504 -6.09 17.75 17.26
N VAL A 505 -5.80 17.32 16.03
CA VAL A 505 -5.27 15.98 15.75
C VAL A 505 -3.77 16.09 15.52
N ASP A 506 -2.99 15.41 16.34
CA ASP A 506 -1.57 15.15 16.11
C ASP A 506 -1.39 13.91 15.23
N TYR A 507 -0.38 13.94 14.38
CA TYR A 507 -0.07 12.83 13.47
C TYR A 507 1.35 12.36 13.75
N LYS A 508 1.49 11.34 14.60
CA LYS A 508 2.79 10.75 14.93
C LYS A 508 3.23 9.77 13.86
N GLU A 509 4.40 10.00 13.28
CA GLU A 509 4.97 9.17 12.23
C GLU A 509 5.29 7.74 12.71
N LEU A 510 5.08 6.78 11.82
CA LEU A 510 5.46 5.38 11.99
C LEU A 510 6.43 4.99 10.88
N THR A 511 7.50 4.29 11.22
CA THR A 511 8.56 3.88 10.28
C THR A 511 8.70 2.35 10.24
N GLY A 512 9.37 1.85 9.19
CA GLY A 512 9.65 0.42 9.03
C GLY A 512 8.44 -0.42 8.64
N ARG A 513 7.43 0.20 8.01
CA ARG A 513 6.20 -0.48 7.57
C ARG A 513 6.21 -0.63 6.06
N TYR A 514 6.22 -1.86 5.58
CA TYR A 514 6.25 -2.19 4.16
C TYR A 514 4.90 -2.77 3.79
N TYR A 515 4.21 -2.21 2.81
CA TYR A 515 2.96 -2.74 2.28
C TYR A 515 3.13 -3.09 0.81
N PHE A 516 2.44 -4.13 0.37
CA PHE A 516 2.23 -4.40 -1.05
C PHE A 516 0.83 -3.95 -1.46
N LEU A 517 0.74 -3.32 -2.61
CA LEU A 517 -0.52 -2.89 -3.23
C LEU A 517 -0.39 -2.87 -4.76
N ARG A 518 -1.52 -2.67 -5.42
CA ARG A 518 -1.62 -2.46 -6.86
C ARG A 518 -2.09 -1.03 -7.14
N ALA A 519 -1.79 -0.55 -8.34
CA ALA A 519 -2.32 0.72 -8.83
C ALA A 519 -3.49 0.45 -9.77
N LYS A 520 -4.61 1.15 -9.56
CA LYS A 520 -5.76 1.13 -10.48
C LYS A 520 -6.09 2.56 -10.89
N PRO A 521 -6.16 2.89 -12.19
CA PRO A 521 -6.57 4.21 -12.60
C PRO A 521 -8.03 4.46 -12.20
N HIS A 522 -8.31 5.68 -11.74
CA HIS A 522 -9.65 6.14 -11.47
C HIS A 522 -9.85 7.53 -12.06
N THR A 523 -10.87 7.66 -12.91
CA THR A 523 -11.25 8.92 -13.53
C THR A 523 -12.51 9.44 -12.87
N PHE A 524 -12.45 10.65 -12.33
CA PHE A 524 -13.59 11.32 -11.73
C PHE A 524 -14.49 11.91 -12.82
N SER A 525 -15.80 11.94 -12.56
CA SER A 525 -16.77 12.64 -13.42
C SER A 525 -16.49 14.15 -13.47
N GLU A 526 -16.09 14.71 -12.33
CA GLU A 526 -15.65 16.09 -12.18
C GLU A 526 -14.21 16.12 -11.62
N PRO A 527 -13.29 16.91 -12.22
CA PRO A 527 -11.92 17.00 -11.72
C PRO A 527 -11.86 17.40 -10.24
N ILE A 528 -11.06 16.68 -9.47
CA ILE A 528 -10.85 16.96 -8.04
C ILE A 528 -9.63 17.85 -7.82
N ALA A 529 -9.64 18.62 -6.74
CA ALA A 529 -8.47 19.38 -6.30
C ALA A 529 -7.47 18.46 -5.58
N ILE A 530 -6.18 18.62 -5.88
CA ILE A 530 -5.05 17.94 -5.25
C ILE A 530 -3.96 18.98 -4.95
N GLY A 531 -3.36 18.93 -3.76
CA GLY A 531 -2.44 19.96 -3.33
C GLY A 531 -1.52 19.56 -2.17
N SER A 532 -0.51 20.39 -1.94
CA SER A 532 0.37 20.32 -0.77
C SER A 532 0.07 21.50 0.14
N LYS A 533 -0.31 21.21 1.38
CA LYS A 533 -0.50 22.25 2.41
C LYS A 533 0.83 22.92 2.74
N SER A 534 1.88 22.13 2.87
CA SER A 534 3.21 22.58 3.28
C SER A 534 3.93 23.43 2.21
N LEU A 535 3.69 23.16 0.92
CA LEU A 535 4.21 23.96 -0.20
C LEU A 535 3.22 25.02 -0.70
N ASN A 536 2.00 25.07 -0.15
CA ASN A 536 0.89 25.90 -0.61
C ASN A 536 0.72 25.88 -2.14
N THR A 537 0.60 24.67 -2.69
CA THR A 537 0.35 24.45 -4.12
C THR A 537 -0.88 23.58 -4.28
N GLU A 538 -1.67 23.87 -5.32
CA GLU A 538 -2.89 23.12 -5.63
C GLU A 538 -3.08 23.10 -7.15
N THR A 539 -3.65 22.01 -7.66
CA THR A 539 -4.10 21.87 -9.05
C THR A 539 -5.35 20.99 -9.08
N THR A 540 -5.98 20.87 -10.24
CA THR A 540 -7.05 19.90 -10.46
C THR A 540 -6.55 18.73 -11.31
N VAL A 541 -7.08 17.55 -11.05
CA VAL A 541 -6.80 16.33 -11.81
C VAL A 541 -8.09 15.59 -12.11
N ALA A 542 -8.24 15.09 -13.34
CA ALA A 542 -9.37 14.26 -13.73
C ALA A 542 -9.14 12.78 -13.45
N THR A 543 -7.88 12.33 -13.44
CA THR A 543 -7.52 10.92 -13.23
C THR A 543 -6.40 10.81 -12.20
N ILE A 544 -6.52 9.83 -11.31
CA ILE A 544 -5.50 9.44 -10.33
C ILE A 544 -5.21 7.95 -10.43
N GLN A 545 -4.10 7.53 -9.84
CA GLN A 545 -3.84 6.11 -9.56
C GLN A 545 -4.25 5.83 -8.12
N ARG A 546 -5.35 5.11 -7.90
CA ARG A 546 -5.80 4.72 -6.55
C ARG A 546 -5.24 3.36 -6.17
N GLU A 547 -5.19 3.10 -4.87
CA GLU A 547 -4.86 1.78 -4.36
C GLU A 547 -5.89 0.73 -4.80
N ASP A 548 -5.37 -0.47 -5.01
CA ASP A 548 -6.14 -1.69 -5.11
C ASP A 548 -5.43 -2.80 -4.34
N TYR A 549 -6.13 -3.37 -3.36
CA TYR A 549 -5.68 -4.50 -2.55
C TYR A 549 -6.26 -5.84 -3.02
N SER A 550 -6.89 -5.87 -4.21
CA SER A 550 -7.41 -7.10 -4.79
C SER A 550 -6.30 -8.14 -5.01
N ARG A 551 -6.63 -9.41 -4.76
CA ARG A 551 -5.71 -10.55 -4.95
C ARG A 551 -4.39 -10.40 -4.19
N LEU A 552 -4.43 -9.71 -3.04
CA LEU A 552 -3.30 -9.53 -2.12
C LEU A 552 -3.64 -9.98 -0.70
N ASN A 553 -4.88 -10.37 -0.42
CA ASN A 553 -5.18 -11.14 0.78
C ASN A 553 -4.52 -12.53 0.66
N PHE A 554 -3.98 -13.09 1.75
CA PHE A 554 -3.30 -14.37 1.67
C PHE A 554 -4.20 -15.53 1.22
N GLN A 555 -5.48 -15.50 1.56
CA GLN A 555 -6.42 -16.51 1.09
C GLN A 555 -6.59 -16.47 -0.43
N GLU A 556 -6.64 -15.27 -1.03
CA GLU A 556 -6.69 -15.09 -2.48
C GLU A 556 -5.37 -15.53 -3.15
N ILE A 557 -4.23 -15.17 -2.56
CA ILE A 557 -2.89 -15.60 -3.02
C ILE A 557 -2.79 -17.12 -3.02
N ILE A 558 -3.34 -17.78 -1.98
CA ILE A 558 -3.39 -19.23 -1.87
C ILE A 558 -4.21 -19.82 -3.00
N TYR A 559 -5.41 -19.29 -3.26
CA TYR A 559 -6.24 -19.77 -4.36
C TYR A 559 -5.59 -19.60 -5.73
N ASP A 560 -4.91 -18.46 -5.95
CA ASP A 560 -4.26 -18.17 -7.22
C ASP A 560 -3.01 -19.00 -7.49
N ASN A 561 -2.20 -19.28 -6.45
CA ASN A 561 -0.84 -19.80 -6.65
C ASN A 561 -0.54 -21.11 -5.91
N TYR A 562 -1.41 -21.54 -4.99
CA TYR A 562 -1.17 -22.68 -4.09
C TYR A 562 -2.23 -23.78 -4.16
N GLY A 563 -3.26 -23.66 -5.01
CA GLY A 563 -4.33 -24.67 -5.12
C GLY A 563 -3.80 -26.09 -5.42
N GLU A 564 -2.77 -26.21 -6.25
CA GLU A 564 -2.14 -27.50 -6.56
C GLU A 564 -1.47 -28.12 -5.32
N ILE A 565 -0.94 -27.31 -4.42
CA ILE A 565 -0.30 -27.79 -3.20
C ILE A 565 -1.33 -28.39 -2.25
N GLU A 566 -2.50 -27.77 -2.08
CA GLU A 566 -3.59 -28.35 -1.30
C GLU A 566 -3.97 -29.73 -1.84
N SER A 567 -4.10 -29.85 -3.17
CA SER A 567 -4.42 -31.13 -3.83
C SER A 567 -3.35 -32.21 -3.61
N LEU A 568 -2.07 -31.81 -3.56
CA LEU A 568 -0.95 -32.72 -3.29
C LEU A 568 -0.95 -33.18 -1.83
N LEU A 569 -1.33 -32.32 -0.89
CA LEU A 569 -1.25 -32.60 0.56
C LEU A 569 -2.40 -33.48 1.05
N ASP A 570 -3.61 -33.29 0.55
CA ASP A 570 -4.85 -33.88 1.08
C ASP A 570 -4.88 -35.42 1.08
N LYS A 571 -4.16 -36.04 0.13
CA LYS A 571 -3.90 -37.49 0.10
C LYS A 571 -2.44 -37.78 -0.25
N SER A 572 -1.54 -36.92 0.23
CA SER A 572 -0.10 -37.07 -0.05
C SER A 572 0.39 -38.47 0.32
N LYS A 573 0.98 -39.14 -0.67
CA LYS A 573 1.75 -40.36 -0.46
C LYS A 573 3.19 -40.05 -0.79
N THR A 574 3.98 -39.87 0.26
CA THR A 574 5.42 -39.69 0.12
C THR A 574 6.08 -41.05 0.17
N LEU A 575 6.69 -41.43 -0.94
CA LEU A 575 7.40 -42.67 -1.10
C LEU A 575 8.90 -42.44 -0.91
N GLU A 576 9.51 -43.21 -0.02
CA GLU A 576 10.96 -43.44 -0.10
C GLU A 576 11.17 -44.67 -0.96
N ALA A 577 11.77 -44.49 -2.13
CA ALA A 577 12.07 -45.56 -3.07
C ALA A 577 13.54 -45.57 -3.47
N GLU A 578 14.08 -46.76 -3.71
CA GLU A 578 15.43 -46.94 -4.23
C GLU A 578 15.39 -47.01 -5.76
N PHE A 579 16.30 -46.27 -6.38
CA PHE A 579 16.51 -46.22 -7.81
C PHE A 579 17.97 -46.52 -8.14
N ASN A 580 18.22 -47.29 -9.18
CA ASN A 580 19.54 -47.57 -9.74
C ASN A 580 19.99 -46.43 -10.66
N LEU A 581 20.17 -45.24 -10.07
CA LEU A 581 20.59 -44.04 -10.80
C LEU A 581 22.05 -44.13 -11.26
N LYS A 582 22.34 -43.64 -12.46
CA LYS A 582 23.69 -43.46 -12.99
C LYS A 582 24.18 -42.04 -12.71
N ALA A 583 25.49 -41.83 -12.82
CA ALA A 583 26.10 -40.49 -12.70
C ALA A 583 25.45 -39.47 -13.66
N LYS A 584 25.19 -39.88 -14.91
CA LYS A 584 24.49 -39.07 -15.91
C LYS A 584 23.07 -38.68 -15.50
N ASP A 585 22.33 -39.59 -14.86
CA ASP A 585 20.96 -39.32 -14.40
C ASP A 585 20.98 -38.21 -13.36
N VAL A 586 21.88 -38.29 -12.37
CA VAL A 586 21.99 -37.29 -11.31
C VAL A 586 22.61 -35.98 -11.80
N ALA A 587 23.62 -36.05 -12.67
CA ALA A 587 24.31 -34.87 -13.22
C ALA A 587 23.38 -33.95 -14.01
N ASN A 588 22.43 -34.53 -14.74
CA ASN A 588 21.53 -33.82 -15.65
C ASN A 588 20.08 -33.75 -15.13
N PHE A 589 19.81 -34.29 -13.94
CA PHE A 589 18.47 -34.26 -13.35
C PHE A 589 17.98 -32.84 -13.10
N THR A 590 16.70 -32.62 -13.39
CA THR A 590 15.98 -31.39 -13.06
C THR A 590 14.70 -31.69 -12.29
N PHE A 591 14.44 -30.89 -11.26
CA PHE A 591 13.23 -30.98 -10.43
C PHE A 591 12.01 -30.32 -11.09
N LYS A 592 12.15 -29.85 -12.33
CA LYS A 592 11.11 -29.15 -13.10
C LYS A 592 10.08 -30.09 -13.72
N ASN A 593 10.34 -31.40 -13.70
CA ASN A 593 9.57 -32.41 -14.42
C ASN A 593 9.09 -33.50 -13.47
N LEU A 594 7.97 -34.13 -13.83
CA LEU A 594 7.51 -35.36 -13.19
C LEU A 594 8.29 -36.55 -13.70
N ILE A 595 8.31 -37.61 -12.91
CA ILE A 595 8.79 -38.93 -13.31
C ILE A 595 7.63 -39.93 -13.38
N TYR A 596 7.72 -40.90 -14.29
CA TYR A 596 6.80 -42.03 -14.38
C TYR A 596 7.49 -43.33 -13.94
N VAL A 597 6.75 -44.18 -13.21
CA VAL A 597 7.22 -45.50 -12.78
C VAL A 597 6.15 -46.56 -13.05
N GLU A 598 6.33 -47.35 -14.10
CA GLU A 598 5.41 -48.39 -14.58
C GLU A 598 5.07 -49.42 -13.51
N GLN A 599 6.06 -49.86 -12.72
CA GLN A 599 5.85 -50.84 -11.63
C GLN A 599 4.90 -50.35 -10.54
N ARG A 600 4.64 -49.02 -10.50
CA ARG A 600 3.68 -48.39 -9.60
C ARG A 600 2.44 -47.87 -10.32
N ALA A 601 2.46 -47.84 -11.65
CA ALA A 601 1.46 -47.25 -12.52
C ALA A 601 1.11 -45.79 -12.16
N SER A 602 2.09 -45.04 -11.63
CA SER A 602 1.87 -43.69 -11.10
C SER A 602 2.96 -42.70 -11.54
N TYR A 603 2.60 -41.42 -11.48
CA TYR A 603 3.51 -40.29 -11.69
C TYR A 603 3.96 -39.75 -10.34
N PHE A 604 5.19 -39.23 -10.30
CA PHE A 604 5.76 -38.71 -9.08
C PHE A 604 6.49 -37.40 -9.30
N LEU A 605 6.35 -36.48 -8.34
CA LEU A 605 7.23 -35.35 -8.15
C LEU A 605 8.42 -35.80 -7.29
N VAL A 606 9.64 -35.61 -7.76
CA VAL A 606 10.83 -35.91 -6.95
C VAL A 606 11.03 -34.77 -5.95
N ASN A 607 10.92 -35.02 -4.64
CA ASN A 607 11.23 -34.01 -3.62
C ASN A 607 12.75 -33.95 -3.37
N LYS A 608 13.38 -35.13 -3.23
CA LYS A 608 14.81 -35.25 -2.91
C LYS A 608 15.45 -36.49 -3.56
N ILE A 609 16.68 -36.34 -4.04
CA ILE A 609 17.58 -37.46 -4.31
C ILE A 609 18.56 -37.51 -3.13
N LEU A 610 18.53 -38.58 -2.34
CA LEU A 610 19.24 -38.65 -1.06
C LEU A 610 20.55 -39.41 -1.20
N SER A 611 21.66 -38.74 -0.85
CA SER A 611 22.96 -39.39 -0.66
C SER A 611 23.40 -40.31 -1.82
N PHE A 612 23.23 -39.85 -3.07
CA PHE A 612 23.65 -40.57 -4.26
C PHE A 612 25.13 -40.97 -4.18
N ILE A 613 25.41 -42.26 -4.33
CA ILE A 613 26.75 -42.83 -4.43
C ILE A 613 26.77 -43.73 -5.66
N LYS A 614 27.72 -43.49 -6.56
CA LYS A 614 27.89 -44.27 -7.79
C LYS A 614 27.88 -45.79 -7.52
N GLY A 615 27.11 -46.51 -8.34
CA GLY A 615 27.07 -47.98 -8.33
C GLY A 615 26.28 -48.58 -7.16
N LYS A 616 25.64 -47.74 -6.34
CA LYS A 616 24.74 -48.18 -5.27
C LYS A 616 23.31 -47.74 -5.57
N PRO A 617 22.30 -48.52 -5.14
CA PRO A 617 20.92 -48.05 -5.13
C PRO A 617 20.82 -46.72 -4.36
N THR A 618 20.10 -45.77 -4.94
CA THR A 618 19.96 -44.41 -4.41
C THR A 618 18.55 -44.19 -3.94
N LYS A 619 18.40 -43.77 -2.68
CA LYS A 619 17.12 -43.43 -2.11
C LYS A 619 16.64 -42.09 -2.67
N CYS A 620 15.41 -42.06 -3.13
CA CYS A 620 14.73 -40.84 -3.54
C CYS A 620 13.44 -40.71 -2.73
N GLU A 621 13.17 -39.49 -2.27
CA GLU A 621 11.88 -39.11 -1.70
C GLU A 621 11.04 -38.56 -2.85
N VAL A 622 9.98 -39.29 -3.21
CA VAL A 622 9.11 -38.94 -4.33
C VAL A 622 7.67 -38.87 -3.84
N ILE A 623 6.89 -37.96 -4.40
CA ILE A 623 5.51 -37.67 -3.98
C ILE A 623 4.62 -38.09 -5.12
N GLU A 624 3.70 -39.02 -4.84
CA GLU A 624 2.75 -39.49 -5.84
C GLU A 624 1.82 -38.33 -6.22
N VAL A 625 1.66 -38.09 -7.52
CA VAL A 625 0.79 -37.04 -8.04
C VAL A 625 -0.26 -37.64 -8.97
N ASP A 626 -1.50 -37.13 -8.87
CA ASP A 626 -2.54 -37.47 -9.82
C ASP A 626 -2.44 -36.58 -11.05
N TYR A 627 -1.52 -36.92 -11.95
CA TYR A 627 -1.20 -36.13 -13.15
C TYR A 627 -2.40 -35.95 -14.11
N LYS A 628 -3.37 -36.86 -14.10
CA LYS A 628 -4.57 -36.78 -14.95
C LYS A 628 -5.72 -36.04 -14.30
N LYS A 629 -5.61 -35.70 -13.02
CA LYS A 629 -6.60 -34.86 -12.37
C LYS A 629 -6.45 -33.45 -12.92
N THR A 630 -7.28 -33.14 -13.90
CA THR A 630 -7.60 -31.74 -14.20
C THR A 630 -8.19 -31.19 -12.92
N LEU A 631 -7.43 -30.36 -12.22
CA LEU A 631 -7.94 -29.63 -11.07
C LEU A 631 -8.88 -28.60 -11.66
N THR A 632 -10.17 -28.94 -11.68
CA THR A 632 -11.20 -27.92 -11.77
C THR A 632 -10.97 -26.99 -10.58
N PRO A 633 -11.01 -25.66 -10.78
CA PRO A 633 -11.30 -24.75 -9.68
C PRO A 633 -12.43 -25.35 -8.83
N PRO A 634 -12.49 -25.09 -7.51
CA PRO A 634 -13.61 -25.56 -6.69
C PRO A 634 -14.91 -25.38 -7.48
N GLU A 635 -15.73 -26.43 -7.57
CA GLU A 635 -16.85 -26.55 -8.53
C GLU A 635 -17.83 -25.37 -8.51
N ASN A 636 -17.73 -24.51 -7.51
CA ASN A 636 -18.07 -23.10 -7.60
C ASN A 636 -16.97 -22.35 -6.83
N ASN A 637 -16.16 -21.48 -7.45
CA ASN A 637 -15.46 -20.45 -6.67
C ASN A 637 -16.57 -19.63 -6.03
N PRO A 638 -16.79 -19.74 -4.70
CA PRO A 638 -17.97 -19.15 -4.12
C PRO A 638 -17.76 -17.62 -3.91
N GLY A 639 -16.64 -17.10 -4.42
CA GLY A 639 -16.20 -15.72 -4.39
C GLY A 639 -15.54 -15.38 -3.07
N THR A 640 -14.41 -14.71 -3.16
CA THR A 640 -13.68 -14.14 -2.02
C THR A 640 -13.78 -12.62 -1.99
N TYR A 641 -14.15 -12.00 -3.10
CA TYR A 641 -14.52 -10.61 -3.14
C TYR A 641 -15.75 -10.39 -4.02
N ILE A 642 -16.48 -9.34 -3.69
CA ILE A 642 -17.45 -8.72 -4.56
C ILE A 642 -17.30 -7.22 -4.38
N THR A 643 -17.35 -6.42 -5.44
CA THR A 643 -17.26 -4.96 -5.35
C THR A 643 -18.19 -4.35 -6.39
N ILE A 644 -19.01 -3.39 -5.97
CA ILE A 644 -19.82 -2.60 -6.91
C ILE A 644 -18.86 -1.66 -7.62
N THR A 645 -18.75 -1.79 -8.94
CA THR A 645 -17.87 -0.99 -9.80
C THR A 645 -18.58 0.24 -10.30
N ASP A 646 -19.86 0.15 -10.62
CA ASP A 646 -20.68 1.25 -11.11
C ASP A 646 -22.18 0.98 -10.91
N ILE A 647 -23.01 2.03 -10.97
CA ILE A 647 -24.46 1.90 -11.06
C ILE A 647 -24.95 2.87 -12.15
N GLU A 648 -25.60 2.34 -13.18
CA GLU A 648 -26.17 3.15 -14.26
C GLU A 648 -27.69 3.02 -14.34
N LEU A 649 -28.33 4.01 -14.97
CA LEU A 649 -29.77 4.04 -15.22
C LEU A 649 -30.07 3.55 -16.64
N SER A 650 -30.98 2.59 -16.76
CA SER A 650 -31.51 2.13 -18.05
C SER A 650 -33.04 2.10 -18.00
N GLY A 651 -33.67 3.22 -18.38
CA GLY A 651 -35.10 3.41 -18.12
C GLY A 651 -35.39 3.37 -16.61
N CYS A 652 -36.51 2.79 -16.19
CA CYS A 652 -36.87 2.69 -14.75
C CYS A 652 -36.11 1.58 -13.97
N ASN A 653 -35.05 1.02 -14.54
CA ASN A 653 -34.19 0.03 -13.87
C ASN A 653 -32.80 0.61 -13.60
N LEU A 654 -32.26 0.25 -12.44
CA LEU A 654 -30.85 0.43 -12.10
C LEU A 654 -30.09 -0.82 -12.51
N ILE A 655 -28.99 -0.63 -13.24
CA ILE A 655 -28.04 -1.69 -13.56
C ILE A 655 -26.84 -1.51 -12.63
N ILE A 656 -26.69 -2.42 -11.67
CA ILE A 656 -25.54 -2.48 -10.78
C ILE A 656 -24.44 -3.29 -11.46
N HIS A 657 -23.35 -2.63 -11.82
CA HIS A 657 -22.13 -3.27 -12.31
C HIS A 657 -21.29 -3.68 -11.11
N PHE A 658 -20.78 -4.91 -11.12
CA PHE A 658 -19.94 -5.42 -10.05
C PHE A 658 -18.78 -6.24 -10.59
N ASP A 659 -17.73 -6.38 -9.79
CA ASP A 659 -16.61 -7.27 -10.05
C ASP A 659 -16.50 -8.29 -8.92
N THR A 660 -16.24 -9.54 -9.27
CA THR A 660 -16.13 -10.65 -8.33
C THR A 660 -15.24 -11.73 -8.93
N ASP A 661 -14.56 -12.48 -8.08
CA ASP A 661 -13.95 -13.75 -8.47
C ASP A 661 -14.90 -14.94 -8.36
N ALA A 662 -16.12 -14.75 -7.85
CA ALA A 662 -17.13 -15.80 -7.82
C ALA A 662 -17.42 -16.31 -9.23
N ASP A 663 -17.53 -17.63 -9.38
CA ASP A 663 -18.02 -18.20 -10.62
C ASP A 663 -19.52 -17.87 -10.76
N LEU A 664 -19.89 -17.16 -11.84
CA LEU A 664 -21.28 -16.80 -12.10
C LEU A 664 -22.01 -17.92 -12.89
N PRO A 665 -23.30 -18.18 -12.61
CA PRO A 665 -24.16 -17.47 -11.68
C PRO A 665 -23.92 -17.80 -10.20
N ALA A 666 -23.94 -16.78 -9.35
CA ALA A 666 -23.76 -16.89 -7.90
C ALA A 666 -24.90 -16.19 -7.16
N ASN A 667 -25.38 -16.79 -6.04
CA ASN A 667 -26.41 -16.16 -5.21
C ASN A 667 -25.82 -14.95 -4.50
N ILE A 668 -26.22 -13.75 -4.96
CA ILE A 668 -25.82 -12.45 -4.41
C ILE A 668 -27.02 -11.82 -3.73
N LEU A 669 -26.89 -11.51 -2.44
CA LEU A 669 -27.84 -10.68 -1.71
C LEU A 669 -27.58 -9.21 -2.02
N VAL A 670 -28.54 -8.56 -2.67
CA VAL A 670 -28.51 -7.13 -2.96
C VAL A 670 -29.33 -6.41 -1.91
N THR A 671 -28.69 -5.55 -1.13
CA THR A 671 -29.36 -4.68 -0.17
C THR A 671 -29.27 -3.24 -0.67
N GLY A 672 -30.41 -2.58 -0.82
CA GLY A 672 -30.50 -1.16 -1.15
C GLY A 672 -31.29 -0.43 -0.06
N GLN A 673 -30.71 0.63 0.50
CA GLN A 673 -31.38 1.47 1.50
C GLN A 673 -31.42 2.94 1.04
N PRO A 674 -32.53 3.66 1.25
CA PRO A 674 -32.55 5.11 1.06
C PRO A 674 -31.57 5.75 2.05
N ASN A 675 -30.58 6.49 1.54
CA ASN A 675 -29.63 7.24 2.34
C ASN A 675 -29.98 8.73 2.33
N SER A 676 -29.90 9.38 3.47
CA SER A 676 -30.03 10.83 3.61
C SER A 676 -28.71 11.36 4.20
N PHE A 677 -27.75 11.64 3.31
CA PHE A 677 -26.51 12.35 3.59
C PHE A 677 -25.80 12.00 4.92
N GLY A 678 -25.63 10.70 5.22
CA GLY A 678 -24.72 10.25 6.27
C GLY A 678 -25.31 10.08 7.68
N VAL A 679 -26.63 10.10 7.84
CA VAL A 679 -27.29 9.65 9.07
C VAL A 679 -27.79 8.21 8.87
N ILE A 680 -27.11 7.24 9.48
CA ILE A 680 -27.61 5.85 9.55
C ILE A 680 -28.92 5.88 10.34
N PRO A 681 -30.07 5.45 9.77
CA PRO A 681 -31.30 5.40 10.53
C PRO A 681 -31.17 4.40 11.69
N PRO A 682 -31.78 4.65 12.86
CA PRO A 682 -31.82 3.66 13.92
C PRO A 682 -32.47 2.35 13.42
N PRO A 683 -32.01 1.17 13.89
CA PRO A 683 -32.36 -0.16 13.38
C PRO A 683 -33.83 -0.58 13.58
N THR A 684 -34.72 0.36 13.89
CA THR A 684 -36.13 0.11 14.24
C THR A 684 -37.13 0.69 13.23
N LEU A 685 -36.68 1.17 12.06
CA LEU A 685 -37.63 1.59 11.00
C LEU A 685 -38.35 0.38 10.37
N PRO A 686 -39.65 0.52 10.01
CA PRO A 686 -40.42 -0.57 9.40
C PRO A 686 -39.78 -1.10 8.10
N PRO A 687 -39.88 -2.41 7.80
CA PRO A 687 -39.24 -3.08 6.66
C PRO A 687 -39.69 -2.62 5.26
N ASN A 688 -40.58 -1.64 5.18
CA ASN A 688 -41.29 -1.22 3.97
C ASN A 688 -40.44 -0.30 3.05
N ARG A 689 -39.20 0.05 3.42
CA ARG A 689 -38.33 0.98 2.66
C ARG A 689 -36.97 0.42 2.28
N TYR A 690 -36.71 -0.87 2.49
CA TYR A 690 -35.46 -1.52 2.07
C TYR A 690 -35.70 -2.34 0.80
N PHE A 691 -34.82 -2.22 -0.18
CA PHE A 691 -34.69 -3.22 -1.23
C PHE A 691 -33.81 -4.34 -0.70
N ASN A 692 -34.32 -5.57 -0.69
CA ASN A 692 -33.54 -6.73 -0.32
C ASN A 692 -33.95 -7.91 -1.22
N ALA A 693 -33.04 -8.34 -2.09
CA ALA A 693 -33.28 -9.42 -3.03
C ALA A 693 -32.06 -10.31 -3.19
N VAL A 694 -32.26 -11.62 -3.24
CA VAL A 694 -31.24 -12.57 -3.68
C VAL A 694 -31.38 -12.73 -5.19
N VAL A 695 -30.29 -12.52 -5.93
CA VAL A 695 -30.20 -12.62 -7.38
C VAL A 695 -29.08 -13.59 -7.79
N ASP A 696 -29.23 -14.22 -8.95
CA ASP A 696 -28.26 -15.15 -9.53
C ASP A 696 -27.77 -14.64 -10.90
N PRO A 697 -26.98 -13.55 -10.94
CA PRO A 697 -26.61 -12.92 -12.19
C PRO A 697 -25.64 -13.81 -12.97
N VAL A 698 -25.86 -13.98 -14.27
CA VAL A 698 -24.98 -14.75 -15.17
C VAL A 698 -23.85 -13.90 -15.77
N THR A 699 -23.88 -12.60 -15.53
CA THR A 699 -22.90 -11.60 -15.93
C THR A 699 -22.62 -10.67 -14.75
N ASN A 700 -21.60 -9.83 -14.87
CA ASN A 700 -21.18 -8.84 -13.85
C ASN A 700 -22.16 -7.66 -13.69
N THR A 701 -23.46 -7.89 -13.90
CA THR A 701 -24.53 -6.89 -13.88
C THR A 701 -25.76 -7.43 -13.16
N ILE A 702 -26.37 -6.62 -12.30
CA ILE A 702 -27.64 -6.93 -11.62
C ILE A 702 -28.65 -5.83 -11.94
N ASP A 703 -29.82 -6.22 -12.45
CA ASP A 703 -30.95 -5.31 -12.67
C ASP A 703 -31.81 -5.18 -11.41
N VAL A 704 -32.03 -3.96 -10.96
CA VAL A 704 -32.85 -3.65 -9.77
C VAL A 704 -33.85 -2.54 -10.09
N THR A 705 -35.10 -2.72 -9.66
CA THR A 705 -36.12 -1.65 -9.69
C THR A 705 -36.26 -1.06 -8.29
N VAL A 706 -35.97 0.23 -8.13
CA VAL A 706 -36.17 0.98 -6.88
C VAL A 706 -37.12 2.15 -7.06
N ILE A 707 -37.63 2.69 -5.95
CA ILE A 707 -38.54 3.85 -5.97
C ILE A 707 -37.80 5.09 -6.46
N ALA A 708 -38.48 5.86 -7.32
CA ALA A 708 -38.05 7.15 -7.85
C ALA A 708 -37.89 8.21 -6.74
N GLY A 709 -36.84 9.03 -6.83
CA GLY A 709 -36.60 10.18 -5.95
C GLY A 709 -35.89 9.84 -4.63
N GLY A 710 -34.55 9.97 -4.61
CA GLY A 710 -33.73 9.89 -3.41
C GLY A 710 -32.33 9.31 -3.65
N TYR A 711 -31.42 9.47 -2.68
CA TYR A 711 -30.15 8.76 -2.67
C TYR A 711 -30.35 7.34 -2.14
N TRP A 712 -29.72 6.38 -2.79
CA TRP A 712 -29.69 4.98 -2.42
C TRP A 712 -28.27 4.58 -2.04
N ASP A 713 -28.13 3.71 -1.05
CA ASP A 713 -26.90 3.05 -0.67
C ASP A 713 -27.06 1.56 -0.92
N PHE A 714 -26.24 1.01 -1.82
CA PHE A 714 -26.26 -0.39 -2.19
C PHE A 714 -25.07 -1.15 -1.61
N THR A 715 -25.34 -2.39 -1.19
CA THR A 715 -24.34 -3.41 -0.85
C THR A 715 -24.72 -4.74 -1.49
N LEU A 716 -23.70 -5.49 -1.89
CA LEU A 716 -23.80 -6.87 -2.37
C LEU A 716 -23.14 -7.79 -1.35
N GLU A 717 -23.76 -8.91 -1.04
CA GLU A 717 -23.17 -9.98 -0.22
C GLU A 717 -23.21 -11.29 -1.00
N LEU A 718 -22.08 -11.97 -1.12
CA LEU A 718 -22.09 -13.35 -1.61
C LEU A 718 -22.66 -14.27 -0.53
N THR A 719 -23.38 -15.32 -0.92
CA THR A 719 -23.98 -16.29 0.02
C THR A 719 -22.97 -17.08 0.87
N VAL A 720 -21.68 -16.99 0.56
CA VAL A 720 -20.62 -17.36 1.51
C VAL A 720 -20.62 -16.33 2.65
N PRO A 721 -20.88 -16.74 3.90
CA PRO A 721 -21.05 -15.78 4.99
C PRO A 721 -19.85 -14.81 5.10
N GLY A 722 -20.10 -13.51 4.92
CA GLY A 722 -19.15 -12.44 5.26
C GLY A 722 -18.34 -11.82 4.11
N VAL A 723 -18.60 -12.16 2.84
CA VAL A 723 -17.98 -11.47 1.68
C VAL A 723 -18.91 -10.37 1.18
N LEU A 724 -18.61 -9.13 1.58
CA LEU A 724 -19.42 -7.94 1.33
C LEU A 724 -18.74 -6.98 0.34
N SER A 725 -19.53 -6.30 -0.49
CA SER A 725 -19.05 -5.22 -1.33
C SER A 725 -18.78 -3.94 -0.56
N ASN A 726 -18.11 -3.01 -1.24
CA ASN A 726 -18.19 -1.60 -0.89
C ASN A 726 -19.65 -1.13 -0.85
N HIS A 727 -19.89 -0.11 -0.04
CA HIS A 727 -21.11 0.70 -0.13
C HIS A 727 -21.03 1.54 -1.40
N TYR A 728 -22.12 1.64 -2.14
CA TYR A 728 -22.20 2.44 -3.35
C TYR A 728 -23.41 3.38 -3.29
N LEU A 729 -23.13 4.68 -3.21
CA LEU A 729 -24.14 5.73 -3.14
C LEU A 729 -24.56 6.15 -4.55
N PHE A 730 -25.87 6.15 -4.80
CA PHE A 730 -26.44 6.48 -6.10
C PHE A 730 -27.66 7.40 -5.96
N GLU A 731 -27.70 8.50 -6.70
CA GLU A 731 -28.86 9.40 -6.73
C GLU A 731 -29.84 9.00 -7.82
N ASN A 732 -31.03 8.50 -7.44
CA ASN A 732 -32.08 8.20 -8.42
C ASN A 732 -32.92 9.47 -8.71
N THR A 733 -32.53 10.20 -9.75
CA THR A 733 -33.15 11.47 -10.18
C THR A 733 -34.37 11.30 -11.08
N MET A 734 -34.76 10.06 -11.43
CA MET A 734 -35.86 9.82 -12.37
C MET A 734 -37.24 9.89 -11.71
N ILE A 735 -38.22 10.40 -12.44
CA ILE A 735 -39.66 10.37 -12.12
C ILE A 735 -40.27 9.19 -12.89
N CYS A 736 -40.47 8.06 -12.24
CA CYS A 736 -41.19 6.92 -12.83
C CYS A 736 -42.63 6.88 -12.30
N GLU A 737 -43.62 6.92 -13.19
CA GLU A 737 -45.02 6.62 -12.82
C GLU A 737 -45.12 5.14 -12.47
N TYR A 738 -45.18 4.82 -11.18
CA TYR A 738 -45.50 3.48 -10.71
C TYR A 738 -46.96 3.18 -11.03
N VAL A 739 -47.22 2.28 -11.98
CA VAL A 739 -48.57 1.76 -12.27
C VAL A 739 -48.73 0.39 -11.58
N PRO A 740 -49.30 0.32 -10.37
CA PRO A 740 -49.62 -0.96 -9.75
C PRO A 740 -50.84 -1.61 -10.43
N PRO A 741 -50.94 -2.95 -10.43
CA PRO A 741 -52.18 -3.63 -10.74
C PRO A 741 -53.21 -3.41 -9.61
N ALA A 742 -54.35 -2.80 -9.91
CA ALA A 742 -55.50 -2.62 -9.01
C ALA A 742 -56.15 -3.99 -8.66
N PRO A 743 -56.74 -4.19 -7.46
CA PRO A 743 -57.95 -3.49 -6.96
C PRO A 743 -57.87 -3.10 -5.45
N ASP A 744 -58.43 -2.03 -4.86
CA ASP A 744 -59.67 -1.27 -5.06
C ASP A 744 -59.51 0.20 -4.59
N LEU A 745 -58.35 0.83 -4.83
CA LEU A 745 -58.15 2.27 -4.62
C LEU A 745 -57.28 2.84 -5.74
N SER A 746 -57.78 3.86 -6.44
CA SER A 746 -57.11 4.37 -7.65
C SER A 746 -56.36 5.67 -7.42
N PHE A 747 -56.73 6.53 -6.45
CA PHE A 747 -55.94 7.73 -6.14
C PHE A 747 -56.27 8.43 -4.80
N ILE A 748 -55.27 9.12 -4.27
CA ILE A 748 -55.43 10.23 -3.33
C ILE A 748 -54.57 11.40 -3.84
N THR A 749 -55.15 12.58 -3.99
CA THR A 749 -54.45 13.74 -4.56
C THR A 749 -54.73 14.97 -3.73
N ILE A 750 -53.67 15.63 -3.24
CA ILE A 750 -53.80 16.91 -2.55
C ILE A 750 -54.21 17.96 -3.59
N THR A 751 -55.37 18.58 -3.38
CA THR A 751 -55.95 19.58 -4.30
C THR A 751 -55.69 21.00 -3.83
N HIS A 752 -55.64 21.22 -2.53
CA HIS A 752 -55.39 22.54 -1.96
C HIS A 752 -54.74 22.42 -0.58
N LEU A 753 -53.93 23.41 -0.23
CA LEU A 753 -53.24 23.45 1.05
C LEU A 753 -53.28 24.88 1.60
N GLN A 754 -53.78 25.03 2.81
CA GLN A 754 -54.02 26.33 3.43
C GLN A 754 -53.47 26.34 4.86
N THR A 755 -52.70 27.37 5.21
CA THR A 755 -52.38 27.62 6.62
C THR A 755 -53.62 28.16 7.33
N LEU A 756 -54.01 27.54 8.44
CA LEU A 756 -55.11 28.01 9.27
C LEU A 756 -54.63 28.93 10.40
N SER A 757 -53.59 28.53 11.13
CA SER A 757 -53.07 29.31 12.26
C SER A 757 -51.63 28.96 12.58
N MET A 758 -50.94 29.88 13.26
CA MET A 758 -49.59 29.66 13.80
C MET A 758 -49.62 29.82 15.32
N ASN A 759 -49.05 28.85 16.04
CA ASN A 759 -48.86 28.91 17.48
C ASN A 759 -47.37 29.07 17.78
N THR A 760 -46.96 30.30 18.10
CA THR A 760 -45.57 30.66 18.41
C THR A 760 -45.11 30.14 19.77
N THR A 761 -46.03 29.73 20.65
CA THR A 761 -45.69 29.19 21.98
C THR A 761 -45.31 27.70 21.89
N THR A 762 -46.00 26.94 21.05
CA THR A 762 -45.71 25.51 20.82
C THR A 762 -44.82 25.28 19.60
N ASN A 763 -44.47 26.34 18.88
CA ASN A 763 -43.74 26.28 17.62
C ASN A 763 -44.40 25.32 16.61
N THR A 764 -45.73 25.38 16.50
CA THR A 764 -46.49 24.55 15.57
C THR A 764 -47.35 25.41 14.64
N ARG A 765 -47.54 24.94 13.41
CA ARG A 765 -48.41 25.55 12.41
C ARG A 765 -49.52 24.58 12.04
N ARG A 766 -50.77 25.03 12.19
CA ARG A 766 -51.94 24.25 11.80
C ARG A 766 -52.23 24.47 10.33
N VAL A 767 -52.20 23.40 9.56
CA VAL A 767 -52.41 23.41 8.11
C VAL A 767 -53.64 22.58 7.78
N ARG A 768 -54.50 23.10 6.93
CA ARG A 768 -55.56 22.37 6.28
C ARG A 768 -55.06 21.83 4.95
N VAL A 769 -55.23 20.53 4.74
CA VAL A 769 -54.93 19.84 3.49
C VAL A 769 -56.26 19.36 2.92
N ASP A 770 -56.72 19.98 1.83
CA ASP A 770 -57.86 19.51 1.06
C ASP A 770 -57.36 18.53 -0.01
N PHE A 771 -58.02 17.38 -0.12
CA PHE A 771 -57.61 16.32 -1.02
C PHE A 771 -58.82 15.68 -1.71
N ASP A 772 -58.61 15.19 -2.92
CA ASP A 772 -59.57 14.36 -3.64
C ASP A 772 -59.13 12.91 -3.62
N THR A 773 -60.10 12.01 -3.51
CA THR A 773 -59.88 10.58 -3.42
C THR A 773 -61.18 9.83 -3.69
N ASP A 774 -61.05 8.57 -4.12
CA ASP A 774 -62.13 7.60 -4.22
C ASP A 774 -62.39 6.81 -2.92
N LEU A 775 -61.67 7.12 -1.82
CA LEU A 775 -61.92 6.58 -0.48
C LEU A 775 -63.31 6.97 0.08
N GLU A 776 -64.05 6.01 0.64
CA GLU A 776 -65.21 6.29 1.50
C GLU A 776 -64.75 6.87 2.84
N ILE A 777 -65.31 8.03 3.22
CA ILE A 777 -64.98 8.78 4.44
C ILE A 777 -66.13 8.60 5.46
N PRO A 778 -65.86 8.31 6.75
CA PRO A 778 -64.58 8.50 7.44
C PRO A 778 -63.58 7.34 7.32
N ASN A 779 -62.30 7.67 7.16
CA ASN A 779 -61.21 6.69 7.11
C ASN A 779 -59.89 7.25 7.70
N VAL A 780 -58.98 6.38 8.12
CA VAL A 780 -57.69 6.79 8.70
C VAL A 780 -56.68 7.01 7.57
N ILE A 781 -56.26 8.26 7.38
CA ILE A 781 -55.26 8.66 6.39
C ILE A 781 -53.96 8.99 7.14
N THR A 782 -52.84 8.49 6.64
CA THR A 782 -51.51 8.81 7.14
C THR A 782 -51.03 10.10 6.49
N VAL A 783 -50.60 11.07 7.29
CA VAL A 783 -49.94 12.29 6.82
C VAL A 783 -48.47 12.18 7.14
N ASP A 784 -47.67 12.07 6.08
CA ASP A 784 -46.22 12.06 6.17
C ASP A 784 -45.69 13.45 5.84
N THR A 785 -44.88 13.99 6.75
CA THR A 785 -44.17 15.25 6.53
C THR A 785 -42.68 15.03 6.62
N TYR A 786 -41.92 15.70 5.74
CA TYR A 786 -40.47 15.65 5.72
C TYR A 786 -39.92 17.07 5.68
N ALA A 787 -39.01 17.40 6.59
CA ALA A 787 -38.15 18.58 6.49
C ALA A 787 -36.76 18.15 5.99
N LEU A 788 -36.07 19.03 5.27
CA LEU A 788 -34.74 18.76 4.69
C LEU A 788 -33.71 18.27 5.74
N ASP A 789 -33.88 18.66 7.01
CA ASP A 789 -32.90 18.40 8.07
C ASP A 789 -33.42 17.49 9.20
N ASN A 790 -34.67 17.00 9.14
CA ASN A 790 -35.24 16.14 10.18
C ASN A 790 -36.44 15.31 9.69
N PHE A 791 -36.46 14.02 10.06
CA PHE A 791 -37.62 13.15 9.82
C PHE A 791 -38.72 13.42 10.86
N SER A 792 -39.93 13.72 10.40
CA SER A 792 -41.12 13.72 11.29
C SER A 792 -41.75 12.33 11.35
N ILE A 793 -42.31 12.01 12.51
CA ILE A 793 -43.10 10.78 12.72
C ILE A 793 -44.42 10.91 11.93
N PRO A 794 -44.82 9.90 11.16
CA PRO A 794 -46.12 9.86 10.47
C PRO A 794 -47.26 10.18 11.44
N GLN A 795 -48.13 11.14 11.09
CA GLN A 795 -49.34 11.41 11.86
C GLN A 795 -50.52 10.66 11.24
N TYR A 796 -51.17 9.80 12.02
CA TYR A 796 -52.37 9.09 11.58
C TYR A 796 -53.61 9.92 11.95
N ILE A 797 -54.32 10.42 10.95
CA ILE A 797 -55.46 11.30 11.14
C ILE A 797 -56.69 10.65 10.50
N THR A 798 -57.76 10.47 11.29
CA THR A 798 -59.05 10.05 10.75
C THR A 798 -59.68 11.22 9.99
N ALA A 799 -59.63 11.16 8.67
CA ALA A 799 -60.36 12.09 7.83
C ALA A 799 -61.86 11.81 7.98
N THR A 800 -62.63 12.84 8.33
CA THR A 800 -64.10 12.80 8.43
C THR A 800 -64.77 13.59 7.31
N SER A 801 -63.97 14.26 6.48
CA SER A 801 -64.38 14.95 5.25
C SER A 801 -63.19 14.98 4.27
N LYS A 802 -63.37 15.49 3.04
CA LYS A 802 -62.30 15.65 2.01
C LYS A 802 -61.24 16.71 2.34
N TYR A 803 -61.03 16.97 3.62
CA TYR A 803 -59.91 17.73 4.13
C TYR A 803 -59.51 17.21 5.51
N LEU A 804 -58.25 17.43 5.87
CA LEU A 804 -57.72 17.16 7.20
C LEU A 804 -56.92 18.36 7.69
N GLU A 805 -56.87 18.53 9.01
CA GLU A 805 -56.05 19.55 9.66
C GLU A 805 -54.93 18.87 10.42
N VAL A 806 -53.69 19.28 10.14
CA VAL A 806 -52.48 18.73 10.76
C VAL A 806 -51.67 19.85 11.40
N ASP A 807 -51.15 19.59 12.60
CA ASP A 807 -50.23 20.49 13.28
C ASP A 807 -48.80 20.07 12.91
N LEU A 808 -48.10 20.94 12.17
CA LEU A 808 -46.72 20.74 11.74
C LEU A 808 -45.76 21.48 12.68
N PRO A 809 -44.75 20.82 13.27
CA PRO A 809 -43.75 21.48 14.09
C PRO A 809 -42.85 22.38 13.24
N LEU A 810 -42.49 23.57 13.74
CA LEU A 810 -41.49 24.45 13.14
C LEU A 810 -40.10 23.96 13.59
N VAL A 811 -39.34 23.36 12.68
CA VAL A 811 -38.00 22.84 12.97
C VAL A 811 -36.95 23.81 12.43
N GLY A 812 -36.21 24.47 13.32
CA GLY A 812 -34.94 25.13 13.02
C GLY A 812 -34.89 26.66 13.23
N SER A 813 -34.15 27.08 14.26
CA SER A 813 -33.41 28.35 14.24
C SER A 813 -31.91 28.01 14.19
N GLY A 814 -31.35 27.92 12.99
CA GLY A 814 -29.90 27.86 12.80
C GLY A 814 -29.26 29.26 12.93
N PRO A 815 -27.95 29.37 13.20
CA PRO A 815 -27.27 30.66 13.42
C PRO A 815 -27.10 31.54 12.16
N PHE A 816 -27.66 31.16 11.01
CA PHE A 816 -27.49 31.85 9.73
C PHE A 816 -28.85 32.31 9.13
N GLY A 817 -29.40 33.43 9.62
CA GLY A 817 -30.46 34.19 8.94
C GLY A 817 -31.85 33.52 8.84
N PRO A 818 -32.85 34.18 8.22
CA PRO A 818 -34.20 33.62 8.08
C PRO A 818 -34.15 32.38 7.18
N VAL A 819 -34.31 31.20 7.79
CA VAL A 819 -34.29 29.91 7.11
C VAL A 819 -35.65 29.69 6.46
N TYR A 820 -35.68 29.49 5.14
CA TYR A 820 -36.83 28.94 4.45
C TYR A 820 -36.99 27.48 4.91
N ILE A 821 -38.07 27.17 5.62
CA ILE A 821 -38.35 25.79 6.00
C ILE A 821 -39.29 25.23 4.94
N GLU A 822 -38.77 24.40 4.05
CA GLU A 822 -39.55 23.62 3.09
C GLU A 822 -40.01 22.32 3.72
N TRP A 823 -41.32 22.07 3.65
CA TRP A 823 -41.91 20.79 4.02
C TRP A 823 -42.43 20.09 2.80
N PHE A 824 -42.11 18.80 2.67
CA PHE A 824 -42.79 17.91 1.72
C PHE A 824 -43.90 17.18 2.46
N LEU A 825 -45.13 17.31 1.98
CA LEU A 825 -46.31 16.65 2.55
C LEU A 825 -46.88 15.63 1.57
N THR A 826 -47.10 14.41 2.07
CA THR A 826 -47.69 13.28 1.33
C THR A 826 -48.84 12.70 2.15
N LEU A 827 -49.96 12.37 1.51
CA LEU A 827 -51.06 11.62 2.11
C LEU A 827 -50.96 10.15 1.71
N GLY A 828 -51.12 9.23 2.67
CA GLY A 828 -51.04 7.79 2.46
C GLY A 828 -52.27 7.04 2.98
N TYR A 829 -52.70 6.02 2.25
CA TYR A 829 -53.67 5.01 2.71
C TYR A 829 -53.23 3.63 2.22
N GLY A 830 -52.87 2.73 3.14
CA GLY A 830 -52.30 1.42 2.78
C GLY A 830 -51.02 1.58 1.96
N THR A 831 -51.05 1.15 0.69
CA THR A 831 -49.94 1.28 -0.27
C THR A 831 -50.12 2.43 -1.27
N VAL A 832 -51.21 3.20 -1.19
CA VAL A 832 -51.51 4.32 -2.09
C VAL A 832 -51.08 5.64 -1.44
N PHE A 833 -50.29 6.44 -2.16
CA PHE A 833 -49.77 7.72 -1.69
C PHE A 833 -50.08 8.83 -2.68
N SER A 834 -50.28 10.05 -2.19
CA SER A 834 -50.41 11.24 -3.03
C SER A 834 -49.07 11.68 -3.60
N GLN A 835 -49.10 12.56 -4.60
CA GLN A 835 -47.91 13.35 -4.92
C GLN A 835 -47.44 14.14 -3.68
N SER A 836 -46.13 14.28 -3.54
CA SER A 836 -45.54 15.16 -2.53
C SER A 836 -45.73 16.61 -2.93
N VAL A 837 -46.38 17.39 -2.07
CA VAL A 837 -46.55 18.84 -2.30
C VAL A 837 -45.57 19.59 -1.43
N ASN A 838 -44.77 20.46 -2.06
CA ASN A 838 -43.87 21.36 -1.35
C ASN A 838 -44.68 22.49 -0.71
N VAL A 839 -44.48 22.68 0.59
CA VAL A 839 -45.00 23.80 1.36
C VAL A 839 -43.84 24.75 1.61
N LEU A 840 -43.66 25.71 0.69
CA LEU A 840 -42.71 26.80 0.86
C LEU A 840 -43.26 27.83 1.85
N ILE A 841 -42.50 28.13 2.89
CA ILE A 841 -42.84 29.15 3.88
C ILE A 841 -41.84 30.31 3.76
N ASN A 842 -42.32 31.47 3.31
CA ASN A 842 -41.60 32.74 3.49
C ASN A 842 -41.87 33.24 4.92
N PHE A 843 -40.79 33.51 5.68
CA PHE A 843 -40.85 34.20 6.96
C PHE A 843 -40.94 35.72 6.80
#